data_AF-A0A654E7T7-F1
#
_entry.id   AF-A0A654E7T7-F1
#
_cell.length_a   1.000
_cell.length_b   1.000
_cell.length_c   1.000
_cell.angle_alpha   90.00
_cell.angle_beta   90.00
_cell.angle_gamma   90.00
#
_symmetry.space_group_name_H-M   'P 1'
#
loop_
_entity.id
_entity.type
_entity.pdbx_description
1 polymer ?
#
loop_
_entity_poly.entity_id
_entity_poly.type
_entity_poly.pdbx_seq_one_letter_code
_entity_poly.pdbx_strand_id
1 'polypeptide(L)'
;MSVKSTMLTLLVGLLFIKCTERKYSETIYQKPEIVKEAPSTFLSPEESMETFYLPEGYRVELVASEPMIDEPVAIAWDGSGRMYVAEMNTYMQDVDGTGTNRSISKIRLLEDLDGDGKMDKSTIFIDSLLLPRMILPLENELIVNETYSYDLWSYKDTDNDGVADKKERVYYNPNPRGGNLEHQQSGLVWNLDNWVYTTYNPMRFKFKKGKVIVDSLDNMPSGQWGLTQDEMGIMYYSAAGSENPAYGFQQAAVYGDYNPKGRLSEGFVEPWPIVGTPDVQGGPKRLREDGTLNHFTGVAGQEIFLGHRLPPSTYGDLFIPEPVGRLIRRAKVRVEDGKKVLYNAYDQAEFMASTDLNFRPVQAKTGPDGALYIVDMYRGIIQESNWTRKGSKIRPHILRKDLDKNIGRGRIYRIVHEQIEPDGRPDLAGKSASELIEFLGHPNGWYRMTAQKLIVLKDDQTVVPVLKSLALDNTSFFDRIFNGDKDFGIERVHALWTLEGLGVVDKTLLLQKLKDEDPRVRITAIRLGETFLRSGGSDFIPHLKPLVADTSIEVVNQLALSLRYSRSEAATDLLSEIDSKYQQNEIVAHSVMESLKKDDSRLEQLKLRIAKRSLGDKRSILGGYDTYKQLCITCHGPDLKGVTPENGLAIAPPLLGSPRVTGDPDKLSKILLNGLIGPIDGQEYGIMTSYKSNDDQWITDVLNYIRAMNDADAFNKKVVRNARIETEDREDFWTLEELATE
;
A
#
# COMPACT_ATOMS: atom_id res chain seq x y z
N MET A 1 60.69 52.03 30.71
CA MET A 1 59.89 52.24 29.47
C MET A 1 59.11 50.97 29.21
N SER A 2 57.77 51.04 29.11
CA SER A 2 56.87 49.89 28.97
C SER A 2 55.70 50.21 28.03
N VAL A 3 55.16 49.12 27.47
CA VAL A 3 54.13 48.90 26.43
C VAL A 3 52.74 49.47 26.76
N LYS A 4 51.93 49.81 25.73
CA LYS A 4 50.48 49.50 25.72
C LYS A 4 49.85 49.52 24.30
N SER A 5 48.99 48.53 24.11
CA SER A 5 48.30 48.05 22.90
C SER A 5 46.92 48.70 22.72
N THR A 6 46.48 48.85 21.47
CA THR A 6 45.16 49.39 21.07
C THR A 6 44.23 48.24 20.70
N MET A 7 43.07 48.16 21.35
CA MET A 7 42.04 47.13 21.15
C MET A 7 40.92 47.69 20.26
N LEU A 8 40.68 47.03 19.12
CA LEU A 8 39.57 47.30 18.20
C LEU A 8 38.38 46.42 18.61
N THR A 9 37.28 47.03 19.06
CA THR A 9 36.05 46.31 19.43
C THR A 9 35.12 46.25 18.22
N LEU A 10 35.00 45.07 17.61
CA LEU A 10 33.99 44.78 16.59
C LEU A 10 32.68 44.41 17.30
N LEU A 11 31.65 45.25 17.16
CA LEU A 11 30.32 45.01 17.71
C LEU A 11 29.58 44.02 16.78
N VAL A 12 29.56 42.74 17.12
CA VAL A 12 28.70 41.75 16.43
C VAL A 12 27.29 41.89 16.99
N GLY A 13 26.40 42.52 16.22
CA GLY A 13 24.97 42.53 16.49
C GLY A 13 24.37 41.15 16.25
N LEU A 14 24.16 40.38 17.32
CA LEU A 14 23.33 39.17 17.31
C LEU A 14 21.86 39.57 17.11
N LEU A 15 21.41 39.61 15.86
CA LEU A 15 20.00 39.56 15.52
C LEU A 15 19.49 38.14 15.82
N PHE A 16 19.03 37.92 17.04
CA PHE A 16 18.18 36.77 17.37
C PHE A 16 16.84 36.96 16.65
N ILE A 17 16.75 36.50 15.41
CA ILE A 17 15.45 36.24 14.77
C ILE A 17 14.84 35.09 15.56
N LYS A 18 13.94 35.40 16.49
CA LYS A 18 13.06 34.40 17.08
C LYS A 18 12.19 33.84 15.95
N CYS A 19 12.59 32.71 15.39
CA CYS A 19 11.70 31.86 14.61
C CYS A 19 10.56 31.47 15.56
N THR A 20 9.43 32.16 15.43
CA THR A 20 8.21 31.77 16.14
C THR A 20 7.56 30.72 15.25
N GLU A 21 7.61 29.46 15.67
CA GLU A 21 6.88 28.40 14.97
C GLU A 21 5.42 28.82 14.84
N ARG A 22 4.97 28.94 13.58
CA ARG A 22 3.60 29.32 13.26
C ARG A 22 2.71 28.17 13.72
N LYS A 23 1.78 28.45 14.64
CA LYS A 23 0.76 27.48 15.05
C LYS A 23 -0.35 27.47 14.00
N TYR A 24 -0.68 26.28 13.50
CA TYR A 24 -1.79 26.05 12.58
C TYR A 24 -3.02 25.59 13.37
N SER A 25 -4.22 25.99 12.94
CA SER A 25 -5.45 25.46 13.53
C SER A 25 -5.62 24.00 13.12
N GLU A 26 -5.97 23.15 14.07
CA GLU A 26 -6.35 21.76 13.83
C GLU A 26 -7.82 21.54 14.23
N THR A 27 -8.59 22.62 14.26
CA THR A 27 -9.99 22.60 14.69
C THR A 27 -10.82 21.89 13.64
N ILE A 28 -11.39 20.73 14.02
CA ILE A 28 -12.29 19.98 13.16
C ILE A 28 -13.59 20.76 12.93
N TYR A 29 -14.19 20.61 11.74
CA TYR A 29 -15.49 21.19 11.44
C TYR A 29 -16.58 20.70 12.42
N GLN A 30 -17.60 21.52 12.64
CA GLN A 30 -18.81 21.06 13.32
C GLN A 30 -19.54 20.08 12.40
N LYS A 31 -19.71 18.83 12.85
CA LYS A 31 -20.41 17.80 12.07
C LYS A 31 -21.83 18.27 11.72
N PRO A 32 -22.23 18.25 10.44
CA PRO A 32 -23.59 18.60 10.05
C PRO A 32 -24.59 17.55 10.55
N GLU A 33 -25.89 17.87 10.45
CA GLU A 33 -26.94 16.87 10.64
C GLU A 33 -26.75 15.73 9.63
N ILE A 34 -26.90 14.48 10.10
CA ILE A 34 -26.74 13.30 9.25
C ILE A 34 -27.79 13.30 8.15
N VAL A 35 -27.33 13.27 6.90
CA VAL A 35 -28.22 13.12 5.74
C VAL A 35 -28.59 11.64 5.59
N LYS A 36 -29.70 11.25 6.22
CA LYS A 36 -30.16 9.84 6.26
C LYS A 36 -30.35 9.22 4.88
N GLU A 37 -30.86 9.99 3.92
CA GLU A 37 -31.05 9.54 2.54
C GLU A 37 -30.59 10.67 1.60
N ALA A 38 -29.31 10.66 1.23
CA ALA A 38 -28.75 11.67 0.35
C ALA A 38 -29.30 11.53 -1.08
N PRO A 39 -29.48 12.64 -1.83
CA PRO A 39 -29.83 12.58 -3.25
C PRO A 39 -28.77 11.77 -4.02
N SER A 40 -29.21 10.93 -4.96
CA SER A 40 -28.31 10.26 -5.89
C SER A 40 -28.07 11.07 -7.16
N THR A 41 -28.74 12.20 -7.36
CA THR A 41 -28.48 13.07 -8.51
C THR A 41 -27.03 13.52 -8.51
N PHE A 42 -26.41 13.52 -9.69
CA PHE A 42 -25.08 14.09 -9.85
C PHE A 42 -25.07 15.57 -9.53
N LEU A 43 -23.96 16.02 -8.97
CA LEU A 43 -23.61 17.41 -8.76
C LEU A 43 -22.53 17.80 -9.78
N SER A 44 -22.47 19.06 -10.17
CA SER A 44 -21.26 19.61 -10.81
C SER A 44 -20.03 19.51 -9.89
N PRO A 45 -18.79 19.66 -10.40
CA PRO A 45 -17.61 19.73 -9.56
C PRO A 45 -17.73 20.80 -8.46
N GLU A 46 -18.25 21.97 -8.79
CA GLU A 46 -18.45 23.09 -7.87
C GLU A 46 -19.48 22.75 -6.78
N GLU A 47 -20.66 22.26 -7.16
CA GLU A 47 -21.71 21.85 -6.21
C GLU A 47 -21.24 20.71 -5.28
N SER A 48 -20.45 19.77 -5.80
CA SER A 48 -19.89 18.68 -5.00
C SER A 48 -18.86 19.18 -3.99
N MET A 49 -18.00 20.13 -4.38
CA MET A 49 -17.05 20.75 -3.44
C MET A 49 -17.73 21.50 -2.29
N GLU A 50 -18.90 22.08 -2.51
CA GLU A 50 -19.71 22.70 -1.45
C GLU A 50 -20.23 21.70 -0.41
N THR A 51 -20.28 20.40 -0.75
CA THR A 51 -20.68 19.33 0.18
C THR A 51 -19.55 18.83 1.07
N PHE A 52 -18.31 19.28 0.85
CA PHE A 52 -17.14 18.81 1.58
C PHE A 52 -16.95 19.54 2.90
N TYR A 53 -16.69 18.77 3.94
CA TYR A 53 -16.36 19.25 5.27
C TYR A 53 -14.92 18.89 5.59
N LEU A 54 -14.11 19.89 5.94
CA LEU A 54 -12.68 19.81 6.26
C LEU A 54 -12.35 20.63 7.51
N PRO A 55 -11.25 20.32 8.24
CA PRO A 55 -10.77 21.15 9.33
C PRO A 55 -10.55 22.61 8.89
N GLU A 56 -10.67 23.52 9.86
CA GLU A 56 -10.45 24.96 9.63
C GLU A 56 -9.11 25.24 8.93
N GLY A 57 -9.13 26.09 7.91
CA GLY A 57 -7.96 26.48 7.12
C GLY A 57 -7.62 25.54 5.98
N TYR A 58 -8.21 24.34 5.91
CA TYR A 58 -8.07 23.45 4.75
C TYR A 58 -9.19 23.71 3.74
N ARG A 59 -8.85 23.65 2.45
CA ARG A 59 -9.83 23.76 1.36
C ARG A 59 -9.49 22.80 0.22
N VAL A 60 -10.51 22.49 -0.58
CA VAL A 60 -10.39 21.67 -1.78
C VAL A 60 -10.21 22.56 -3.00
N GLU A 61 -9.35 22.14 -3.91
CA GLU A 61 -9.24 22.69 -5.26
C GLU A 61 -9.49 21.58 -6.29
N LEU A 62 -10.24 21.89 -7.34
CA LEU A 62 -10.42 20.99 -8.47
C LEU A 62 -9.17 20.99 -9.34
N VAL A 63 -8.59 19.80 -9.59
CA VAL A 63 -7.41 19.61 -10.44
C VAL A 63 -7.81 19.16 -11.84
N ALA A 64 -8.72 18.19 -11.93
CA ALA A 64 -9.27 17.67 -13.17
C ALA A 64 -10.67 17.07 -12.94
N SER A 65 -11.54 17.14 -13.94
CA SER A 65 -12.87 16.52 -13.92
C SER A 65 -13.33 16.11 -15.32
N GLU A 66 -14.48 15.45 -15.44
CA GLU A 66 -15.15 15.23 -16.71
C GLU A 66 -15.29 16.54 -17.55
N PRO A 67 -15.08 16.52 -18.88
CA PRO A 67 -14.75 15.37 -19.74
C PRO A 67 -13.24 15.11 -19.89
N MET A 68 -12.37 15.81 -19.15
CA MET A 68 -10.90 15.66 -19.24
C MET A 68 -10.45 14.26 -18.83
N ILE A 69 -11.10 13.74 -17.79
CA ILE A 69 -10.95 12.41 -17.22
C ILE A 69 -12.32 11.78 -16.98
N ASP A 70 -12.34 10.46 -16.83
CA ASP A 70 -13.55 9.68 -16.52
C ASP A 70 -13.17 8.41 -15.73
N GLU A 71 -13.86 8.17 -14.61
CA GLU A 71 -13.70 7.01 -13.74
C GLU A 71 -12.23 6.71 -13.34
N PRO A 72 -11.49 7.71 -12.80
CA PRO A 72 -10.10 7.55 -12.41
C PRO A 72 -9.98 6.65 -11.17
N VAL A 73 -8.95 5.82 -11.14
CA VAL A 73 -8.71 4.88 -10.03
C VAL A 73 -7.29 4.94 -9.47
N ALA A 74 -6.35 5.49 -10.23
CA ALA A 74 -4.98 5.68 -9.79
C ALA A 74 -4.31 6.82 -10.55
N ILE A 75 -3.47 7.60 -9.86
CA ILE A 75 -2.60 8.62 -10.44
C ILE A 75 -1.12 8.38 -10.09
N ALA A 76 -0.23 8.85 -10.97
CA ALA A 76 1.19 8.92 -10.71
C ALA A 76 1.85 10.04 -11.54
N TRP A 77 2.87 10.70 -10.98
CA TRP A 77 3.63 11.74 -11.69
C TRP A 77 4.96 11.22 -12.21
N ASP A 78 5.35 11.69 -13.40
CA ASP A 78 6.74 11.60 -13.86
C ASP A 78 7.63 12.72 -13.30
N GLY A 79 8.92 12.65 -13.60
CA GLY A 79 9.88 13.66 -13.15
C GLY A 79 9.65 15.08 -13.70
N SER A 80 8.74 15.29 -14.65
CA SER A 80 8.36 16.61 -15.19
C SER A 80 7.05 17.14 -14.62
N GLY A 81 6.45 16.40 -13.67
CA GLY A 81 5.18 16.76 -13.05
C GLY A 81 3.95 16.46 -13.90
N ARG A 82 4.10 15.75 -15.02
CA ARG A 82 2.94 15.30 -15.80
C ARG A 82 2.25 14.16 -15.06
N MET A 83 0.92 14.18 -15.05
CA MET A 83 0.12 13.22 -14.27
C MET A 83 -0.44 12.14 -15.19
N TYR A 84 -0.05 10.89 -14.96
CA TYR A 84 -0.72 9.74 -15.54
C TYR A 84 -1.96 9.40 -14.70
N VAL A 85 -3.09 9.16 -15.36
CA VAL A 85 -4.37 8.81 -14.73
C VAL A 85 -4.87 7.50 -15.33
N ALA A 86 -4.98 6.44 -14.51
CA ALA A 86 -5.58 5.18 -14.92
C ALA A 86 -7.11 5.26 -14.76
N GLU A 87 -7.83 4.94 -15.83
CA GLU A 87 -9.29 5.01 -15.91
C GLU A 87 -9.88 3.61 -16.04
N MET A 88 -10.96 3.33 -15.33
CA MET A 88 -11.64 2.02 -15.33
C MET A 88 -13.01 2.06 -16.01
N ASN A 89 -13.05 2.55 -17.26
CA ASN A 89 -14.27 2.88 -18.02
C ASN A 89 -15.28 1.73 -18.31
N THR A 90 -15.01 0.50 -17.89
CA THR A 90 -15.95 -0.64 -18.01
C THR A 90 -16.43 -1.15 -16.67
N TYR A 91 -15.91 -0.61 -15.56
CA TYR A 91 -16.22 -1.12 -14.24
C TYR A 91 -17.67 -0.82 -13.87
N MET A 92 -18.48 -1.87 -13.64
CA MET A 92 -19.85 -1.74 -13.12
C MET A 92 -20.71 -0.69 -13.86
N GLN A 93 -20.69 -0.73 -15.19
CA GLN A 93 -21.48 0.19 -16.04
C GLN A 93 -23.00 -0.07 -15.96
N ASP A 94 -23.38 -1.17 -15.32
CA ASP A 94 -24.72 -1.43 -14.82
C ASP A 94 -24.63 -2.25 -13.53
N VAL A 95 -25.77 -2.50 -12.89
CA VAL A 95 -25.87 -3.28 -11.65
C VAL A 95 -25.39 -4.73 -11.77
N ASP A 96 -25.33 -5.27 -12.99
CA ASP A 96 -24.92 -6.65 -13.28
C ASP A 96 -23.45 -6.74 -13.74
N GLY A 97 -22.77 -5.59 -13.89
CA GLY A 97 -21.38 -5.53 -14.35
C GLY A 97 -21.21 -5.92 -15.82
N THR A 98 -22.25 -5.76 -16.66
CA THR A 98 -22.20 -6.19 -18.07
C THR A 98 -21.05 -5.52 -18.82
N GLY A 99 -20.25 -6.32 -19.53
CA GLY A 99 -19.16 -5.81 -20.36
C GLY A 99 -17.94 -5.29 -19.60
N THR A 100 -17.82 -5.59 -18.28
CA THR A 100 -16.67 -5.23 -17.43
C THR A 100 -15.33 -5.67 -18.04
N ASN A 101 -15.29 -6.82 -18.71
CA ASN A 101 -14.05 -7.41 -19.24
C ASN A 101 -13.70 -6.94 -20.67
N ARG A 102 -14.33 -5.87 -21.18
CA ARG A 102 -13.95 -5.29 -22.47
C ARG A 102 -12.68 -4.44 -22.30
N SER A 103 -11.73 -4.63 -23.21
CA SER A 103 -10.49 -3.85 -23.23
C SER A 103 -10.71 -2.48 -23.89
N ILE A 104 -11.38 -1.56 -23.20
CA ILE A 104 -11.62 -0.18 -23.69
C ILE A 104 -11.17 0.90 -22.70
N SER A 105 -10.70 0.49 -21.52
CA SER A 105 -10.15 1.39 -20.51
C SER A 105 -8.85 2.03 -20.99
N LYS A 106 -8.45 3.11 -20.31
CA LYS A 106 -7.39 3.99 -20.81
C LYS A 106 -6.46 4.41 -19.68
N ILE A 107 -5.29 4.91 -20.08
CA ILE A 107 -4.46 5.76 -19.24
C ILE A 107 -4.33 7.09 -19.95
N ARG A 108 -4.63 8.18 -19.24
CA ARG A 108 -4.46 9.55 -19.72
C ARG A 108 -3.17 10.17 -19.19
N LEU A 109 -2.61 11.09 -19.96
CA LEU A 109 -1.53 11.98 -19.56
C LEU A 109 -2.11 13.39 -19.46
N LEU A 110 -2.09 13.94 -18.24
CA LEU A 110 -2.52 15.30 -17.95
C LEU A 110 -1.30 16.22 -17.76
N GLU A 111 -1.44 17.45 -18.23
CA GLU A 111 -0.42 18.48 -18.13
C GLU A 111 -1.03 19.78 -17.61
N ASP A 112 -0.40 20.34 -16.58
CA ASP A 112 -0.56 21.71 -16.11
C ASP A 112 0.44 22.60 -16.87
N LEU A 113 -0.08 23.44 -17.76
CA LEU A 113 0.69 24.23 -18.71
C LEU A 113 1.05 25.61 -18.15
N ASP A 114 0.27 26.13 -17.20
CA ASP A 114 0.49 27.45 -16.60
C ASP A 114 1.00 27.43 -15.15
N GLY A 115 1.01 26.24 -14.52
CA GLY A 115 1.54 26.00 -13.19
C GLY A 115 0.59 26.40 -12.06
N ASP A 116 -0.70 26.59 -12.31
CA ASP A 116 -1.69 26.95 -11.29
C ASP A 116 -2.17 25.73 -10.44
N GLY A 117 -1.77 24.52 -10.86
CA GLY A 117 -2.15 23.25 -10.24
C GLY A 117 -3.43 22.61 -10.77
N LYS A 118 -4.08 23.24 -11.75
CA LYS A 118 -5.15 22.65 -12.56
C LYS A 118 -4.56 22.10 -13.84
N MET A 119 -5.11 21.00 -14.31
CA MET A 119 -4.66 20.40 -15.57
C MET A 119 -5.34 21.13 -16.73
N ASP A 120 -4.56 21.50 -17.76
CA ASP A 120 -5.03 22.23 -18.94
C ASP A 120 -5.19 21.31 -20.16
N LYS A 121 -4.36 20.28 -20.23
CA LYS A 121 -4.30 19.36 -21.37
C LYS A 121 -4.47 17.92 -20.91
N SER A 122 -5.19 17.15 -21.73
CA SER A 122 -5.41 15.71 -21.55
C SER A 122 -5.18 14.99 -22.86
N THR A 123 -4.29 14.00 -22.83
CA THR A 123 -3.96 13.14 -23.97
C THR A 123 -4.24 11.70 -23.58
N ILE A 124 -4.81 10.90 -24.48
CA ILE A 124 -4.92 9.45 -24.28
C ILE A 124 -3.53 8.87 -24.51
N PHE A 125 -2.82 8.53 -23.44
CA PHE A 125 -1.47 7.99 -23.51
C PHE A 125 -1.49 6.53 -23.98
N ILE A 126 -2.40 5.72 -23.39
CA ILE A 126 -2.63 4.33 -23.77
C ILE A 126 -4.14 4.08 -23.80
N ASP A 127 -4.63 3.39 -24.82
CA ASP A 127 -6.01 2.94 -24.91
C ASP A 127 -6.13 1.40 -24.92
N SER A 128 -7.36 0.93 -25.05
CA SER A 128 -7.68 -0.48 -25.26
C SER A 128 -7.15 -1.40 -24.16
N LEU A 129 -7.14 -0.90 -22.92
CA LEU A 129 -6.67 -1.63 -21.75
C LEU A 129 -7.82 -2.36 -21.05
N LEU A 130 -7.50 -3.48 -20.41
CA LEU A 130 -8.42 -4.18 -19.50
C LEU A 130 -8.22 -3.65 -18.07
N LEU A 131 -9.05 -2.66 -17.69
CA LEU A 131 -9.15 -2.10 -16.34
C LEU A 131 -7.78 -1.87 -15.65
N PRO A 132 -6.94 -0.95 -16.15
CA PRO A 132 -5.62 -0.67 -15.57
C PRO A 132 -5.76 -0.02 -14.19
N ARG A 133 -4.88 -0.40 -13.26
CA ARG A 133 -4.89 0.12 -11.87
C ARG A 133 -3.52 0.18 -11.20
N MET A 134 -2.48 -0.18 -11.93
CA MET A 134 -1.11 -0.19 -11.47
C MET A 134 -0.30 0.53 -12.52
N ILE A 135 0.18 1.72 -12.16
CA ILE A 135 0.98 2.58 -13.03
C ILE A 135 2.20 3.07 -12.25
N LEU A 136 3.37 3.02 -12.87
CA LEU A 136 4.62 3.50 -12.30
C LEU A 136 5.45 4.18 -13.38
N PRO A 137 5.53 5.53 -13.36
CA PRO A 137 6.45 6.27 -14.22
C PRO A 137 7.89 5.96 -13.80
N LEU A 138 8.73 5.61 -14.77
CA LEU A 138 10.18 5.50 -14.62
C LEU A 138 10.84 6.77 -15.19
N GLU A 139 11.92 6.64 -15.96
CA GLU A 139 12.58 7.79 -16.59
C GLU A 139 11.80 8.27 -17.82
N ASN A 140 11.71 7.42 -18.86
CA ASN A 140 11.03 7.71 -20.13
C ASN A 140 10.01 6.62 -20.50
N GLU A 141 9.48 5.92 -19.51
CA GLU A 141 8.54 4.82 -19.72
C GLU A 141 7.53 4.72 -18.56
N LEU A 142 6.34 4.21 -18.87
CA LEU A 142 5.30 3.89 -17.91
C LEU A 142 5.17 2.38 -17.77
N ILE A 143 5.37 1.86 -16.56
CA ILE A 143 5.08 0.46 -16.28
C ILE A 143 3.61 0.32 -15.92
N VAL A 144 2.93 -0.63 -16.57
CA VAL A 144 1.49 -0.87 -16.44
C VAL A 144 1.22 -2.36 -16.22
N ASN A 145 0.26 -2.65 -15.35
CA ASN A 145 -0.38 -3.96 -15.26
C ASN A 145 -1.88 -3.83 -15.54
N GLU A 146 -2.41 -4.80 -16.29
CA GLU A 146 -3.84 -4.96 -16.57
C GLU A 146 -4.45 -5.96 -15.60
N THR A 147 -5.74 -5.75 -15.29
CA THR A 147 -6.52 -6.69 -14.48
C THR A 147 -6.49 -8.10 -15.11
N TYR A 148 -6.58 -9.16 -14.29
CA TYR A 148 -6.51 -10.57 -14.71
C TYR A 148 -5.17 -11.02 -15.31
N SER A 149 -4.12 -10.23 -15.11
CA SER A 149 -2.76 -10.57 -15.51
C SER A 149 -1.76 -10.29 -14.39
N TYR A 150 -0.69 -11.08 -14.34
CA TYR A 150 0.51 -10.76 -13.55
C TYR A 150 1.60 -10.08 -14.39
N ASP A 151 1.39 -9.96 -15.70
CA ASP A 151 2.38 -9.39 -16.61
C ASP A 151 2.57 -7.90 -16.34
N LEU A 152 3.82 -7.44 -16.47
CA LEU A 152 4.13 -6.02 -16.48
C LEU A 152 4.55 -5.61 -17.88
N TRP A 153 3.99 -4.50 -18.35
CA TRP A 153 4.27 -3.90 -19.64
C TRP A 153 4.92 -2.54 -19.46
N SER A 154 5.96 -2.25 -20.23
CA SER A 154 6.53 -0.93 -20.40
C SER A 154 5.92 -0.27 -21.65
N TYR A 155 5.47 0.97 -21.49
CA TYR A 155 4.98 1.83 -22.56
C TYR A 155 5.86 3.07 -22.68
N LYS A 156 6.24 3.44 -23.90
CA LYS A 156 7.11 4.59 -24.20
C LYS A 156 6.47 5.45 -25.28
N ASP A 157 6.64 6.74 -25.11
CA ASP A 157 6.43 7.77 -26.12
C ASP A 157 7.83 8.13 -26.66
N THR A 158 8.12 7.78 -27.92
CA THR A 158 9.46 7.93 -28.51
C THR A 158 9.59 9.15 -29.41
N ASP A 159 8.49 9.81 -29.77
CA ASP A 159 8.48 11.05 -30.55
C ASP A 159 8.02 12.29 -29.73
N ASN A 160 7.65 12.10 -28.47
CA ASN A 160 7.20 13.10 -27.50
C ASN A 160 5.87 13.78 -27.86
N ASP A 161 4.97 13.07 -28.54
CA ASP A 161 3.63 13.59 -28.87
C ASP A 161 2.61 13.43 -27.72
N GLY A 162 2.99 12.73 -26.63
CA GLY A 162 2.13 12.44 -25.49
C GLY A 162 1.34 11.14 -25.60
N VAL A 163 1.64 10.29 -26.59
CA VAL A 163 1.03 8.99 -26.84
C VAL A 163 2.09 7.89 -26.82
N ALA A 164 1.79 6.75 -26.20
CA ALA A 164 2.71 5.63 -26.22
C ALA A 164 2.73 4.95 -27.61
N ASP A 165 3.87 5.00 -28.29
CA ASP A 165 4.09 4.35 -29.60
C ASP A 165 4.80 2.99 -29.49
N LYS A 166 5.36 2.66 -28.32
CA LYS A 166 6.14 1.44 -28.10
C LYS A 166 5.69 0.71 -26.84
N LYS A 167 5.43 -0.60 -26.98
CA LYS A 167 5.01 -1.52 -25.91
C LYS A 167 5.97 -2.70 -25.81
N GLU A 168 6.53 -2.93 -24.62
CA GLU A 168 7.45 -4.04 -24.33
C GLU A 168 6.98 -4.80 -23.08
N ARG A 169 6.90 -6.13 -23.15
CA ARG A 169 6.61 -6.93 -21.94
C ARG A 169 7.89 -7.06 -21.12
N VAL A 170 7.90 -6.52 -19.90
CA VAL A 170 9.08 -6.52 -19.02
C VAL A 170 9.04 -7.60 -17.95
N TYR A 171 7.86 -8.16 -17.67
CA TYR A 171 7.69 -9.35 -16.85
C TYR A 171 6.54 -10.21 -17.39
N TYR A 172 6.74 -11.52 -17.40
CA TYR A 172 5.75 -12.50 -17.87
C TYR A 172 5.53 -13.57 -16.80
N ASN A 173 4.25 -13.83 -16.49
CA ASN A 173 3.85 -14.98 -15.71
C ASN A 173 3.03 -15.93 -16.60
N PRO A 174 3.42 -17.21 -16.72
CA PRO A 174 2.67 -18.17 -17.53
C PRO A 174 1.31 -18.56 -16.92
N ASN A 175 1.05 -18.25 -15.65
CA ASN A 175 -0.20 -18.60 -14.99
C ASN A 175 -1.22 -17.44 -15.13
N PRO A 176 -2.42 -17.70 -15.67
CA PRO A 176 -3.46 -16.67 -15.75
C PRO A 176 -3.97 -16.30 -14.36
N ARG A 177 -4.49 -15.07 -14.22
CA ARG A 177 -5.15 -14.62 -12.98
C ARG A 177 -6.65 -14.45 -13.24
N GLY A 178 -7.49 -15.17 -12.51
CA GLY A 178 -8.94 -14.93 -12.48
C GLY A 178 -9.38 -14.30 -11.16
N GLY A 179 -10.64 -14.49 -10.81
CA GLY A 179 -11.26 -14.09 -9.55
C GLY A 179 -12.03 -12.77 -9.58
N ASN A 180 -12.48 -12.34 -8.41
CA ASN A 180 -13.18 -11.07 -8.20
C ASN A 180 -12.26 -9.88 -8.48
N LEU A 181 -12.83 -8.80 -9.03
CA LEU A 181 -12.07 -7.60 -9.43
C LEU A 181 -11.47 -6.83 -8.25
N GLU A 182 -12.17 -6.73 -7.12
CA GLU A 182 -11.65 -6.11 -5.90
C GLU A 182 -10.47 -6.90 -5.32
N HIS A 183 -10.34 -8.17 -5.71
CA HIS A 183 -9.26 -9.06 -5.30
C HIS A 183 -8.12 -9.19 -6.34
N GLN A 184 -8.01 -8.22 -7.25
CA GLN A 184 -6.89 -8.14 -8.19
C GLN A 184 -5.73 -7.33 -7.61
N GLN A 185 -4.55 -7.53 -8.16
CA GLN A 185 -3.36 -6.78 -7.79
C GLN A 185 -3.60 -5.28 -7.95
N SER A 186 -3.09 -4.52 -6.99
CA SER A 186 -3.00 -3.08 -7.04
C SER A 186 -1.63 -2.63 -6.52
N GLY A 187 -1.38 -1.34 -6.64
CA GLY A 187 -0.09 -0.75 -6.28
C GLY A 187 1.00 -1.08 -7.29
N LEU A 188 2.00 -0.22 -7.37
CA LEU A 188 3.25 -0.45 -8.09
C LEU A 188 4.26 0.53 -7.50
N VAL A 189 4.50 0.36 -6.21
CA VAL A 189 5.12 1.39 -5.37
C VAL A 189 6.64 1.19 -5.34
N TRP A 190 7.38 2.15 -5.92
CA TRP A 190 8.83 2.22 -5.78
C TRP A 190 9.18 2.59 -4.33
N ASN A 191 9.88 1.68 -3.65
CA ASN A 191 10.27 1.84 -2.26
C ASN A 191 11.69 2.39 -2.10
N LEU A 192 11.96 2.93 -0.91
CA LEU A 192 13.26 3.45 -0.49
C LEU A 192 14.39 2.45 -0.74
N ASP A 193 14.11 1.15 -0.62
CA ASP A 193 15.09 0.07 -0.84
C ASP A 193 15.32 -0.29 -2.33
N ASN A 194 14.82 0.54 -3.25
CA ASN A 194 14.85 0.37 -4.70
C ASN A 194 14.07 -0.85 -5.23
N TRP A 195 13.31 -1.53 -4.38
CA TRP A 195 12.35 -2.53 -4.81
C TRP A 195 10.97 -1.91 -5.04
N VAL A 196 10.23 -2.51 -5.94
CA VAL A 196 8.85 -2.17 -6.26
C VAL A 196 7.95 -3.25 -5.69
N TYR A 197 6.99 -2.83 -4.87
CA TYR A 197 6.06 -3.71 -4.17
C TYR A 197 4.65 -3.58 -4.75
N THR A 198 3.87 -4.65 -4.63
CA THR A 198 2.48 -4.76 -5.11
C THR A 198 1.63 -5.42 -4.04
N THR A 199 0.30 -5.29 -4.12
CA THR A 199 -0.62 -6.04 -3.26
C THR A 199 -0.83 -7.46 -3.81
N TYR A 200 -1.27 -8.40 -2.98
CA TYR A 200 -1.47 -9.83 -3.30
C TYR A 200 -0.26 -10.60 -3.86
N ASN A 201 0.74 -9.98 -4.50
CA ASN A 201 1.89 -10.66 -5.08
C ASN A 201 3.04 -10.74 -4.08
N PRO A 202 3.52 -11.93 -3.68
CA PRO A 202 4.78 -12.02 -2.94
C PRO A 202 5.98 -11.53 -3.76
N MET A 203 5.80 -11.31 -5.06
CA MET A 203 6.85 -10.84 -5.94
C MET A 203 7.11 -9.35 -5.77
N ARG A 204 8.40 -9.01 -5.77
CA ARG A 204 8.90 -7.64 -5.86
C ARG A 204 9.85 -7.50 -7.05
N PHE A 205 9.92 -6.29 -7.58
CA PHE A 205 10.66 -6.00 -8.80
C PHE A 205 11.72 -4.94 -8.53
N LYS A 206 12.89 -5.04 -9.15
CA LYS A 206 13.89 -3.98 -9.11
C LYS A 206 14.24 -3.61 -10.54
N PHE A 207 13.88 -2.40 -10.92
CA PHE A 207 14.15 -1.86 -12.25
C PHE A 207 15.53 -1.20 -12.23
N LYS A 208 16.36 -1.61 -13.19
CA LYS A 208 17.65 -1.00 -13.51
C LYS A 208 17.70 -0.81 -15.02
N LYS A 209 18.51 0.10 -15.54
CA LYS A 209 18.64 0.40 -16.98
C LYS A 209 18.49 -0.83 -17.90
N GLY A 210 17.31 -0.98 -18.51
CA GLY A 210 16.98 -2.08 -19.44
C GLY A 210 16.82 -3.48 -18.83
N LYS A 211 16.74 -3.62 -17.51
CA LYS A 211 16.64 -4.90 -16.80
C LYS A 211 15.64 -4.84 -15.64
N VAL A 212 14.82 -5.87 -15.53
CA VAL A 212 13.99 -6.12 -14.36
C VAL A 212 14.56 -7.30 -13.59
N ILE A 213 14.90 -7.09 -12.32
CA ILE A 213 15.25 -8.15 -11.37
C ILE A 213 13.98 -8.51 -10.61
N VAL A 214 13.75 -9.80 -10.45
CA VAL A 214 12.55 -10.35 -9.81
C VAL A 214 12.96 -11.15 -8.60
N ASP A 215 12.29 -10.93 -7.48
CA ASP A 215 12.47 -11.67 -6.24
C ASP A 215 11.10 -11.96 -5.59
N SER A 216 11.04 -12.93 -4.68
CA SER A 216 9.81 -13.34 -4.00
C SER A 216 9.98 -13.33 -2.48
N LEU A 217 8.98 -12.82 -1.78
CA LEU A 217 8.91 -12.77 -0.32
C LEU A 217 8.15 -13.98 0.22
N ASP A 218 8.66 -14.59 1.29
CA ASP A 218 8.03 -15.79 1.85
C ASP A 218 6.73 -15.49 2.61
N ASN A 219 6.80 -14.54 3.55
CA ASN A 219 5.71 -14.19 4.47
C ASN A 219 5.37 -12.69 4.43
N MET A 220 5.27 -12.06 3.27
CA MET A 220 4.93 -10.63 3.23
C MET A 220 3.49 -10.35 3.67
N PRO A 221 3.16 -9.14 4.15
CA PRO A 221 1.77 -8.73 4.29
C PRO A 221 1.09 -8.75 2.91
N SER A 222 -0.10 -9.33 2.82
CA SER A 222 -0.91 -9.33 1.60
C SER A 222 -1.97 -8.24 1.69
N GLY A 223 -1.96 -7.24 0.81
CA GLY A 223 -3.02 -6.21 0.69
C GLY A 223 -4.09 -6.52 -0.35
N GLN A 224 -5.19 -5.77 -0.35
CA GLN A 224 -6.17 -5.71 -1.44
C GLN A 224 -6.00 -4.42 -2.27
N TRP A 225 -6.83 -3.40 -2.02
CA TRP A 225 -6.75 -2.08 -2.63
C TRP A 225 -6.12 -1.07 -1.67
N GLY A 226 -4.91 -0.62 -1.99
CA GLY A 226 -4.17 0.33 -1.17
C GLY A 226 -2.81 -0.19 -0.75
N LEU A 227 -1.79 0.59 -1.07
CA LEU A 227 -0.40 0.33 -0.73
C LEU A 227 0.35 1.66 -0.70
N THR A 228 0.98 1.96 0.43
CA THR A 228 1.87 3.10 0.61
C THR A 228 3.05 2.70 1.48
N GLN A 229 3.98 3.61 1.70
CA GLN A 229 5.13 3.43 2.57
C GLN A 229 5.40 4.68 3.39
N ASP A 230 6.02 4.52 4.55
CA ASP A 230 6.56 5.65 5.31
C ASP A 230 7.92 6.14 4.78
N GLU A 231 8.44 7.19 5.42
CA GLU A 231 9.75 7.80 5.21
C GLU A 231 10.91 6.78 5.10
N MET A 232 10.83 5.66 5.83
CA MET A 232 11.87 4.66 5.95
C MET A 232 11.59 3.41 5.10
N GLY A 233 10.57 3.49 4.24
CA GLY A 233 10.18 2.42 3.32
C GLY A 233 9.47 1.25 3.98
N ILE A 234 8.84 1.47 5.12
CA ILE A 234 7.96 0.47 5.76
C ILE A 234 6.59 0.56 5.10
N MET A 235 6.12 -0.57 4.57
CA MET A 235 4.90 -0.63 3.79
C MET A 235 3.64 -0.65 4.68
N TYR A 236 2.58 -0.02 4.21
CA TYR A 236 1.25 0.00 4.83
C TYR A 236 0.24 -0.60 3.83
N TYR A 237 -0.36 -1.72 4.21
CA TYR A 237 -1.36 -2.44 3.42
C TYR A 237 -2.76 -2.26 4.01
N SER A 238 -3.79 -2.42 3.18
CA SER A 238 -5.20 -2.42 3.58
C SER A 238 -5.96 -3.58 2.96
N ALA A 239 -7.08 -3.96 3.58
CA ALA A 239 -7.98 -4.99 3.07
C ALA A 239 -9.43 -4.64 3.37
N ALA A 240 -10.15 -4.19 2.34
CA ALA A 240 -11.58 -3.89 2.38
C ALA A 240 -12.43 -5.13 2.76
N GLY A 241 -12.18 -6.28 2.13
CA GLY A 241 -12.85 -7.54 2.39
C GLY A 241 -12.63 -8.11 3.80
N SER A 242 -11.60 -7.63 4.49
CA SER A 242 -11.34 -7.94 5.91
C SER A 242 -11.58 -6.76 6.84
N GLU A 243 -12.16 -5.67 6.33
CA GLU A 243 -12.49 -4.45 7.08
C GLU A 243 -11.29 -3.89 7.87
N ASN A 244 -10.08 -4.07 7.34
CA ASN A 244 -8.83 -3.72 8.02
C ASN A 244 -8.19 -2.52 7.33
N PRO A 245 -8.25 -1.33 7.95
CA PRO A 245 -7.84 -0.08 7.31
C PRO A 245 -6.34 0.08 7.14
N ALA A 246 -5.53 -0.63 7.93
CA ALA A 246 -4.07 -0.58 7.81
C ALA A 246 -3.45 -1.77 8.54
N TYR A 247 -2.43 -2.42 7.97
CA TYR A 247 -1.62 -3.46 8.61
C TYR A 247 -0.28 -3.66 7.87
N GLY A 248 0.59 -4.53 8.41
CA GLY A 248 1.89 -4.84 7.82
C GLY A 248 2.97 -3.78 8.04
N PHE A 249 2.69 -2.78 8.89
CA PHE A 249 3.51 -1.58 9.03
C PHE A 249 4.47 -1.58 10.23
N GLN A 250 4.63 -2.71 10.94
CA GLN A 250 5.56 -2.78 12.08
C GLN A 250 7.02 -2.99 11.64
N GLN A 251 7.26 -3.56 10.46
CA GLN A 251 8.60 -3.88 9.97
C GLN A 251 8.64 -3.91 8.44
N ALA A 252 9.84 -3.85 7.85
CA ALA A 252 9.99 -3.90 6.41
C ALA A 252 9.49 -5.26 5.86
N ALA A 253 8.79 -5.23 4.72
CA ALA A 253 8.12 -6.41 4.16
C ALA A 253 9.06 -7.62 3.91
N VAL A 254 10.36 -7.37 3.74
CA VAL A 254 11.39 -8.42 3.58
C VAL A 254 11.55 -9.32 4.82
N TYR A 255 11.18 -8.83 6.01
CA TYR A 255 11.20 -9.62 7.25
C TYR A 255 9.90 -10.39 7.50
N GLY A 256 8.87 -10.10 6.70
CA GLY A 256 7.55 -10.70 6.74
C GLY A 256 6.51 -9.84 7.48
N ASP A 257 5.30 -10.37 7.59
CA ASP A 257 4.15 -9.71 8.21
C ASP A 257 4.16 -9.86 9.74
N TYR A 258 3.89 -8.76 10.44
CA TYR A 258 3.76 -8.72 11.88
C TYR A 258 2.72 -7.67 12.29
N ASN A 259 1.65 -8.13 12.96
CA ASN A 259 0.49 -7.32 13.35
C ASN A 259 0.16 -7.57 14.82
N PRO A 260 0.91 -7.00 15.77
CA PRO A 260 0.63 -7.11 17.20
C PRO A 260 -0.70 -6.45 17.55
N LYS A 261 -1.31 -6.90 18.65
CA LYS A 261 -2.55 -6.29 19.16
C LYS A 261 -2.28 -4.85 19.63
N GLY A 262 -3.30 -4.00 19.47
CA GLY A 262 -3.21 -2.59 19.89
C GLY A 262 -2.31 -1.75 18.97
N ARG A 263 -2.04 -2.25 17.75
CA ARG A 263 -1.43 -1.46 16.66
C ARG A 263 -2.41 -0.42 16.09
N LEU A 264 -3.71 -0.60 16.31
CA LEU A 264 -4.75 0.39 16.09
C LEU A 264 -5.27 0.80 17.47
N SER A 265 -5.50 2.09 17.69
CA SER A 265 -6.09 2.56 18.93
C SER A 265 -7.53 2.05 19.09
N GLU A 266 -8.04 2.05 20.31
CA GLU A 266 -9.47 1.82 20.55
C GLU A 266 -10.32 2.79 19.71
N GLY A 267 -11.40 2.30 19.10
CA GLY A 267 -12.28 3.11 18.24
C GLY A 267 -11.72 3.44 16.84
N PHE A 268 -10.55 2.89 16.46
CA PHE A 268 -9.92 3.22 15.18
C PHE A 268 -10.56 2.53 13.97
N VAL A 269 -11.35 1.49 14.13
CA VAL A 269 -11.95 0.79 12.97
C VAL A 269 -13.33 1.36 12.59
N GLU A 270 -13.89 2.19 13.46
CA GLU A 270 -15.19 2.84 13.34
C GLU A 270 -15.04 4.17 12.58
N PRO A 271 -15.58 4.31 11.35
CA PRO A 271 -15.62 5.56 10.61
C PRO A 271 -16.79 6.45 11.07
N TRP A 272 -16.71 7.75 10.79
CA TRP A 272 -17.69 8.75 11.21
C TRP A 272 -18.29 9.53 10.03
N PRO A 273 -19.01 8.85 9.11
CA PRO A 273 -19.63 9.52 7.97
C PRO A 273 -20.70 10.53 8.38
N ILE A 274 -21.05 11.37 7.40
CA ILE A 274 -22.15 12.36 7.50
C ILE A 274 -23.36 11.98 6.64
N VAL A 275 -23.32 10.82 5.99
CA VAL A 275 -24.40 10.25 5.16
C VAL A 275 -24.86 8.92 5.76
N GLY A 276 -26.18 8.75 5.87
CA GLY A 276 -26.82 7.54 6.41
C GLY A 276 -27.48 6.64 5.35
N THR A 277 -27.18 6.87 4.07
CA THR A 277 -27.79 6.09 2.98
C THR A 277 -27.28 4.64 3.04
N PRO A 278 -28.17 3.63 3.05
CA PRO A 278 -27.79 2.24 3.33
C PRO A 278 -27.25 1.49 2.09
N ASP A 279 -26.29 2.08 1.36
CA ASP A 279 -25.67 1.48 0.16
C ASP A 279 -24.35 0.76 0.49
N VAL A 280 -24.41 -0.10 1.51
CA VAL A 280 -23.26 -0.85 2.02
C VAL A 280 -23.46 -2.35 1.89
N GLN A 281 -22.38 -3.06 1.61
CA GLN A 281 -22.37 -4.51 1.63
C GLN A 281 -22.48 -5.06 3.07
N GLY A 282 -23.26 -6.13 3.26
CA GLY A 282 -23.56 -6.69 4.60
C GLY A 282 -24.85 -6.18 5.24
N GLY A 283 -25.39 -5.06 4.74
CA GLY A 283 -26.70 -4.51 5.10
C GLY A 283 -26.77 -3.93 6.52
N PRO A 284 -27.95 -3.97 7.20
CA PRO A 284 -28.18 -3.22 8.44
C PRO A 284 -27.17 -3.44 9.58
N LYS A 285 -26.49 -4.60 9.63
CA LYS A 285 -25.44 -4.87 10.63
C LYS A 285 -24.22 -3.95 10.51
N ARG A 286 -24.02 -3.33 9.35
CA ARG A 286 -22.95 -2.37 9.07
C ARG A 286 -23.35 -0.93 9.28
N LEU A 287 -24.56 -0.68 9.77
CA LEU A 287 -25.10 0.65 9.99
C LEU A 287 -25.31 0.89 11.49
N ARG A 288 -25.11 2.14 11.93
CA ARG A 288 -25.57 2.63 13.23
C ARG A 288 -27.07 2.93 13.18
N GLU A 289 -27.66 3.28 14.33
CA GLU A 289 -29.06 3.68 14.43
C GLU A 289 -29.41 4.90 13.55
N ASP A 290 -28.45 5.79 13.33
CA ASP A 290 -28.60 6.97 12.46
C ASP A 290 -28.43 6.66 10.97
N GLY A 291 -28.17 5.39 10.62
CA GLY A 291 -27.94 4.92 9.26
C GLY A 291 -26.50 5.06 8.77
N THR A 292 -25.59 5.65 9.54
CA THR A 292 -24.19 5.82 9.13
C THR A 292 -23.40 4.52 9.23
N LEU A 293 -22.38 4.36 8.37
CA LEU A 293 -21.48 3.22 8.36
C LEU A 293 -20.74 3.06 9.69
N ASN A 294 -20.83 1.89 10.33
CA ASN A 294 -20.27 1.64 11.65
C ASN A 294 -18.83 1.07 11.67
N HIS A 295 -18.34 0.56 10.53
CA HIS A 295 -16.98 0.03 10.36
C HIS A 295 -16.48 0.32 8.95
N PHE A 296 -15.17 0.41 8.76
CA PHE A 296 -14.59 0.46 7.40
C PHE A 296 -15.04 -0.72 6.55
N THR A 297 -15.33 -0.50 5.26
CA THR A 297 -15.80 -1.57 4.35
C THR A 297 -15.23 -1.48 2.93
N GLY A 298 -14.81 -0.29 2.49
CA GLY A 298 -14.29 -0.03 1.15
C GLY A 298 -12.87 0.56 1.15
N VAL A 299 -12.14 0.48 2.27
CA VAL A 299 -10.77 1.04 2.45
C VAL A 299 -9.95 0.90 1.18
N ALA A 300 -9.49 2.03 0.66
CA ALA A 300 -8.84 2.09 -0.64
C ALA A 300 -7.67 3.09 -0.65
N GLY A 301 -6.56 2.74 -1.30
CA GLY A 301 -5.63 3.73 -1.89
C GLY A 301 -5.01 4.73 -0.90
N GLN A 302 -4.73 4.30 0.32
CA GLN A 302 -4.13 5.12 1.37
C GLN A 302 -2.74 5.68 1.01
N GLU A 303 -2.35 6.76 1.67
CA GLU A 303 -1.08 7.46 1.49
C GLU A 303 -0.53 7.92 2.85
N ILE A 304 0.76 7.66 3.10
CA ILE A 304 1.50 8.38 4.16
C ILE A 304 1.91 9.72 3.55
N PHE A 305 1.42 10.82 4.11
CA PHE A 305 1.68 12.13 3.55
C PHE A 305 3.11 12.59 3.86
N LEU A 306 3.94 12.70 2.83
CA LEU A 306 5.33 13.14 2.92
C LEU A 306 5.55 14.49 2.21
N GLY A 307 4.48 15.26 2.01
CA GLY A 307 4.53 16.61 1.43
C GLY A 307 4.79 17.67 2.50
N HIS A 308 5.28 18.83 2.09
CA HIS A 308 5.63 19.96 2.97
C HIS A 308 4.71 21.18 2.79
N ARG A 309 3.65 21.08 1.97
CA ARG A 309 2.72 22.18 1.69
C ARG A 309 1.34 22.03 2.37
N LEU A 310 1.30 21.26 3.45
CA LEU A 310 0.24 21.24 4.46
C LEU A 310 0.85 21.54 5.84
N PRO A 311 0.04 21.84 6.88
CA PRO A 311 0.55 22.06 8.23
C PRO A 311 1.54 20.97 8.65
N PRO A 312 2.72 21.28 9.23
CA PRO A 312 3.76 20.29 9.54
C PRO A 312 3.28 19.10 10.39
N SER A 313 2.18 19.29 11.13
CA SER A 313 1.51 18.24 11.89
C SER A 313 1.03 17.07 11.01
N THR A 314 0.83 17.25 9.70
CA THR A 314 0.33 16.22 8.76
C THR A 314 1.45 15.33 8.23
N TYR A 315 2.70 15.77 8.32
CA TYR A 315 3.83 15.03 7.80
C TYR A 315 3.98 13.68 8.53
N GLY A 316 3.98 12.58 7.78
CA GLY A 316 4.04 11.22 8.30
C GLY A 316 2.69 10.64 8.78
N ASP A 317 1.59 11.41 8.70
CA ASP A 317 0.25 10.88 8.97
C ASP A 317 -0.26 10.03 7.79
N LEU A 318 -1.08 9.03 8.10
CA LEU A 318 -1.72 8.16 7.13
C LEU A 318 -3.10 8.72 6.75
N PHE A 319 -3.35 8.93 5.46
CA PHE A 319 -4.65 9.31 4.92
C PHE A 319 -5.33 8.11 4.26
N ILE A 320 -6.55 7.79 4.69
CA ILE A 320 -7.25 6.56 4.33
C ILE A 320 -8.60 6.91 3.68
N PRO A 321 -8.71 6.80 2.36
CA PRO A 321 -9.99 6.84 1.66
C PRO A 321 -10.94 5.71 2.05
N GLU A 322 -12.21 6.05 2.28
CA GLU A 322 -13.32 5.13 2.49
C GLU A 322 -14.51 5.54 1.61
N PRO A 323 -14.65 4.92 0.41
CA PRO A 323 -15.61 5.35 -0.60
C PRO A 323 -17.06 4.99 -0.27
N VAL A 324 -17.34 4.01 0.59
CA VAL A 324 -18.71 3.74 1.07
C VAL A 324 -19.10 4.81 2.10
N GLY A 325 -18.16 5.23 2.94
CA GLY A 325 -18.36 6.31 3.91
C GLY A 325 -18.32 7.73 3.34
N ARG A 326 -17.89 7.94 2.08
CA ARG A 326 -17.72 9.28 1.46
C ARG A 326 -16.74 10.14 2.27
N LEU A 327 -15.65 9.52 2.75
CA LEU A 327 -14.75 10.17 3.71
C LEU A 327 -13.29 9.80 3.49
N ILE A 328 -12.41 10.66 4.03
CA ILE A 328 -10.98 10.41 4.20
C ILE A 328 -10.67 10.49 5.69
N ARG A 329 -10.12 9.41 6.26
CA ARG A 329 -9.57 9.43 7.61
C ARG A 329 -8.14 9.96 7.59
N ARG A 330 -7.77 10.78 8.57
CA ARG A 330 -6.38 11.08 8.91
C ARG A 330 -6.01 10.34 10.19
N ALA A 331 -4.95 9.54 10.12
CA ALA A 331 -4.46 8.76 11.23
C ALA A 331 -3.05 9.19 11.64
N LYS A 332 -2.88 9.52 12.92
CA LYS A 332 -1.58 9.79 13.53
C LYS A 332 -0.81 8.50 13.68
N VAL A 333 0.43 8.46 13.21
CA VAL A 333 1.37 7.36 13.47
C VAL A 333 2.21 7.73 14.69
N ARG A 334 2.07 7.00 15.79
CA ARG A 334 2.92 7.17 16.99
C ARG A 334 3.76 5.93 17.22
N VAL A 335 4.97 6.12 17.73
CA VAL A 335 5.82 5.00 18.15
C VAL A 335 5.82 4.94 19.67
N GLU A 336 5.35 3.83 20.22
CA GLU A 336 5.24 3.57 21.66
C GLU A 336 6.09 2.35 21.98
N ASP A 337 7.23 2.55 22.66
CA ASP A 337 8.21 1.50 22.98
C ASP A 337 8.61 0.66 21.75
N GLY A 338 8.75 1.31 20.58
CA GLY A 338 9.10 0.67 19.30
C GLY A 338 7.90 0.11 18.51
N LYS A 339 6.70 0.07 19.09
CA LYS A 339 5.47 -0.33 18.39
C LYS A 339 4.86 0.87 17.68
N LYS A 340 4.56 0.75 16.39
CA LYS A 340 3.76 1.76 15.69
C LYS A 340 2.28 1.57 16.01
N VAL A 341 1.62 2.64 16.44
CA VAL A 341 0.19 2.66 16.76
C VAL A 341 -0.49 3.78 15.98
N LEU A 342 -1.61 3.44 15.34
CA LEU A 342 -2.45 4.39 14.61
C LEU A 342 -3.56 4.93 15.50
N TYR A 343 -3.68 6.26 15.55
CA TYR A 343 -4.75 6.98 16.25
C TYR A 343 -5.57 7.77 15.26
N ASN A 344 -6.89 7.82 15.42
CA ASN A 344 -7.69 8.78 14.66
C ASN A 344 -7.27 10.20 15.07
N ALA A 345 -7.00 11.08 14.10
CA ALA A 345 -6.58 12.45 14.39
C ALA A 345 -7.71 13.27 15.03
N TYR A 346 -8.96 12.90 14.81
CA TYR A 346 -10.14 13.60 15.29
C TYR A 346 -11.08 12.65 16.03
N ASP A 347 -11.68 13.11 17.13
CA ASP A 347 -12.68 12.34 17.84
C ASP A 347 -14.02 12.40 17.10
N GLN A 348 -14.60 11.23 16.83
CA GLN A 348 -15.89 11.05 16.15
C GLN A 348 -16.13 11.85 14.85
N ALA A 349 -15.05 12.17 14.15
CA ALA A 349 -15.05 12.92 12.90
C ALA A 349 -13.94 12.41 11.97
N GLU A 350 -13.98 12.87 10.72
CA GLU A 350 -13.02 12.49 9.67
C GLU A 350 -12.32 13.72 9.13
N PHE A 351 -11.14 13.54 8.55
CA PHE A 351 -10.41 14.67 7.97
C PHE A 351 -11.19 15.31 6.83
N MET A 352 -11.83 14.50 5.99
CA MET A 352 -12.72 14.98 4.95
C MET A 352 -13.97 14.11 4.94
N ALA A 353 -15.16 14.70 4.85
CA ALA A 353 -16.40 13.98 4.64
C ALA A 353 -17.32 14.74 3.69
N SER A 354 -18.14 14.03 2.91
CA SER A 354 -19.05 14.60 1.92
C SER A 354 -20.49 14.12 2.10
N THR A 355 -21.46 14.99 1.81
CA THR A 355 -22.87 14.61 1.65
C THR A 355 -23.25 14.21 0.23
N ASP A 356 -22.35 14.40 -0.75
CA ASP A 356 -22.54 13.91 -2.12
C ASP A 356 -22.45 12.38 -2.15
N LEU A 357 -23.57 11.74 -2.50
CA LEU A 357 -23.67 10.28 -2.52
C LEU A 357 -22.72 9.64 -3.56
N ASN A 358 -22.35 10.39 -4.60
CA ASN A 358 -21.49 9.93 -5.69
C ASN A 358 -20.00 10.15 -5.43
N PHE A 359 -19.62 10.88 -4.37
CA PHE A 359 -18.21 11.00 -3.97
C PHE A 359 -17.64 9.65 -3.52
N ARG A 360 -16.76 9.06 -4.32
CA ARG A 360 -16.12 7.75 -4.09
C ARG A 360 -14.60 7.92 -4.11
N PRO A 361 -13.98 8.42 -3.03
CA PRO A 361 -12.54 8.54 -2.96
C PRO A 361 -11.88 7.15 -2.93
N VAL A 362 -11.00 6.90 -3.90
CA VAL A 362 -10.36 5.59 -4.11
C VAL A 362 -8.83 5.63 -4.02
N GLN A 363 -8.24 6.83 -4.01
CA GLN A 363 -6.81 7.03 -3.76
C GLN A 363 -6.51 8.40 -3.14
N ALA A 364 -5.61 8.42 -2.17
CA ALA A 364 -4.90 9.59 -1.71
C ALA A 364 -3.46 9.56 -2.25
N LYS A 365 -2.83 10.72 -2.49
CA LYS A 365 -1.46 10.77 -3.04
C LYS A 365 -0.72 12.06 -2.72
N THR A 366 0.54 11.99 -2.29
CA THR A 366 1.41 13.16 -2.16
C THR A 366 1.85 13.65 -3.54
N GLY A 367 1.55 14.90 -3.87
CA GLY A 367 1.91 15.52 -5.14
C GLY A 367 3.33 16.11 -5.17
N PRO A 368 3.86 16.39 -6.38
CA PRO A 368 5.15 17.08 -6.54
C PRO A 368 5.11 18.51 -5.98
N ASP A 369 3.95 19.14 -5.97
CA ASP A 369 3.75 20.47 -5.39
C ASP A 369 3.73 20.48 -3.85
N GLY A 370 3.88 19.30 -3.22
CA GLY A 370 3.89 19.12 -1.77
C GLY A 370 2.51 19.09 -1.12
N ALA A 371 1.42 19.08 -1.90
CA ALA A 371 0.05 18.98 -1.42
C ALA A 371 -0.48 17.52 -1.45
N LEU A 372 -1.67 17.31 -0.88
CA LEU A 372 -2.35 16.00 -0.87
C LEU A 372 -3.43 15.96 -1.96
N TYR A 373 -3.40 14.95 -2.82
CA TYR A 373 -4.37 14.74 -3.88
C TYR A 373 -5.34 13.63 -3.51
N ILE A 374 -6.61 13.80 -3.88
CA ILE A 374 -7.68 12.80 -3.72
C ILE A 374 -8.24 12.46 -5.09
N VAL A 375 -8.19 11.18 -5.44
CA VAL A 375 -8.80 10.62 -6.65
C VAL A 375 -10.19 10.11 -6.30
N ASP A 376 -11.19 10.70 -6.94
CA ASP A 376 -12.60 10.38 -6.79
C ASP A 376 -13.13 9.74 -8.08
N MET A 377 -13.57 8.49 -7.96
CA MET A 377 -14.14 7.75 -9.10
C MET A 377 -15.51 8.32 -9.53
N TYR A 378 -16.12 9.19 -8.72
CA TYR A 378 -17.40 9.87 -8.91
C TYR A 378 -18.52 9.03 -9.54
N ARG A 379 -19.14 8.16 -8.72
CA ARG A 379 -20.13 7.19 -9.21
C ARG A 379 -21.09 6.64 -8.15
N GLY A 380 -22.18 6.05 -8.62
CA GLY A 380 -23.21 5.48 -7.75
C GLY A 380 -22.83 4.12 -7.17
N ILE A 381 -22.39 3.15 -7.97
CA ILE A 381 -21.95 1.83 -7.49
C ILE A 381 -20.44 1.84 -7.29
N ILE A 382 -19.94 1.43 -6.13
CA ILE A 382 -18.49 1.21 -5.92
C ILE A 382 -18.13 -0.28 -5.81
N GLN A 383 -19.10 -1.13 -5.44
CA GLN A 383 -18.92 -2.57 -5.27
C GLN A 383 -18.90 -3.30 -6.61
N GLU A 384 -18.14 -4.38 -6.69
CA GLU A 384 -18.12 -5.31 -7.82
C GLU A 384 -19.40 -6.16 -7.91
N SER A 385 -19.68 -6.69 -9.12
CA SER A 385 -20.92 -7.41 -9.46
C SER A 385 -21.26 -8.60 -8.55
N ASN A 386 -20.27 -9.28 -7.97
CA ASN A 386 -20.50 -10.35 -7.00
C ASN A 386 -21.26 -9.87 -5.75
N TRP A 387 -21.16 -8.58 -5.42
CA TRP A 387 -21.84 -7.99 -4.26
C TRP A 387 -23.23 -7.44 -4.61
N THR A 388 -23.51 -7.20 -5.90
CA THR A 388 -24.76 -6.59 -6.39
C THR A 388 -25.72 -7.59 -7.04
N ARG A 389 -25.43 -8.90 -6.97
CA ARG A 389 -26.27 -9.99 -7.50
C ARG A 389 -27.72 -9.91 -6.98
N LYS A 390 -28.65 -10.54 -7.70
CA LYS A 390 -30.05 -10.68 -7.25
C LYS A 390 -30.09 -11.34 -5.87
N GLY A 391 -30.95 -10.84 -4.99
CA GLY A 391 -31.04 -11.30 -3.60
C GLY A 391 -30.00 -10.68 -2.65
N SER A 392 -29.00 -9.94 -3.15
CA SER A 392 -28.08 -9.21 -2.27
C SER A 392 -28.80 -8.08 -1.53
N LYS A 393 -28.31 -7.74 -0.33
CA LYS A 393 -28.93 -6.69 0.51
C LYS A 393 -28.83 -5.30 -0.11
N ILE A 394 -27.80 -5.05 -0.92
CA ILE A 394 -27.53 -3.72 -1.50
C ILE A 394 -28.28 -3.47 -2.81
N ARG A 395 -28.59 -4.52 -3.60
CA ARG A 395 -29.23 -4.37 -4.93
C ARG A 395 -30.55 -3.59 -4.89
N PRO A 396 -31.49 -3.82 -3.94
CA PRO A 396 -32.72 -3.01 -3.87
C PRO A 396 -32.46 -1.51 -3.68
N HIS A 397 -31.41 -1.15 -2.94
CA HIS A 397 -31.03 0.25 -2.73
C HIS A 397 -30.43 0.88 -3.99
N ILE A 398 -29.60 0.13 -4.71
CA ILE A 398 -29.04 0.53 -6.01
C ILE A 398 -30.17 0.90 -6.97
N LEU A 399 -31.13 -0.01 -7.17
CA LEU A 399 -32.24 0.19 -8.11
C LEU A 399 -33.20 1.30 -7.68
N ARG A 400 -33.50 1.41 -6.39
CA ARG A 400 -34.40 2.45 -5.86
C ARG A 400 -33.84 3.86 -6.05
N LYS A 401 -32.52 4.02 -6.00
CA LYS A 401 -31.83 5.31 -6.10
C LYS A 401 -31.15 5.51 -7.46
N ASP A 402 -31.38 4.63 -8.43
CA ASP A 402 -30.74 4.67 -9.76
C ASP A 402 -29.20 4.78 -9.70
N LEU A 403 -28.55 4.16 -8.71
CA LEU A 403 -27.09 4.26 -8.54
C LEU A 403 -26.32 3.63 -9.71
N ASP A 404 -26.93 2.67 -10.41
CA ASP A 404 -26.37 2.05 -11.62
C ASP A 404 -26.40 2.99 -12.84
N LYS A 405 -27.15 4.09 -12.77
CA LYS A 405 -27.14 5.15 -13.80
C LYS A 405 -26.03 6.16 -13.56
N ASN A 406 -25.39 6.10 -12.40
CA ASN A 406 -24.38 7.06 -12.01
C ASN A 406 -22.97 6.61 -12.39
N ILE A 407 -22.61 6.75 -13.66
CA ILE A 407 -21.37 6.25 -14.28
C ILE A 407 -20.75 7.30 -15.21
N GLY A 408 -19.51 7.08 -15.67
CA GLY A 408 -18.90 7.89 -16.73
C GLY A 408 -18.49 9.31 -16.33
N ARG A 409 -18.06 9.49 -15.06
CA ARG A 409 -17.56 10.75 -14.48
C ARG A 409 -16.39 10.47 -13.57
N GLY A 410 -15.67 11.51 -13.15
CA GLY A 410 -14.50 11.32 -12.31
C GLY A 410 -13.74 12.60 -12.02
N ARG A 411 -13.17 12.70 -10.83
CA ARG A 411 -12.58 13.95 -10.34
C ARG A 411 -11.27 13.70 -9.63
N ILE A 412 -10.37 14.66 -9.76
CA ILE A 412 -9.14 14.73 -8.97
C ILE A 412 -9.16 16.06 -8.25
N TYR A 413 -8.99 15.99 -6.94
CA TYR A 413 -8.95 17.15 -6.06
C TYR A 413 -7.56 17.30 -5.44
N ARG A 414 -7.16 18.55 -5.17
CA ARG A 414 -5.99 18.90 -4.35
C ARG A 414 -6.48 19.52 -3.05
N ILE A 415 -5.94 19.05 -1.93
CA ILE A 415 -6.16 19.62 -0.61
C ILE A 415 -5.03 20.60 -0.31
N VAL A 416 -5.39 21.84 -0.01
CA VAL A 416 -4.46 22.92 0.32
C VAL A 416 -4.83 23.56 1.65
N HIS A 417 -3.91 24.33 2.22
CA HIS A 417 -4.15 25.11 3.43
C HIS A 417 -4.02 26.61 3.13
N GLU A 418 -4.97 27.43 3.60
CA GLU A 418 -5.07 28.87 3.29
C GLU A 418 -3.83 29.70 3.65
N GLN A 419 -2.96 29.17 4.50
CA GLN A 419 -1.74 29.82 4.97
C GLN A 419 -0.46 29.28 4.34
N ILE A 420 -0.56 28.26 3.46
CA ILE A 420 0.58 27.56 2.87
C ILE A 420 0.33 27.40 1.38
N GLU A 421 1.13 28.07 0.58
CA GLU A 421 1.07 27.95 -0.88
C GLU A 421 1.75 26.65 -1.34
N PRO A 422 1.15 25.90 -2.29
CA PRO A 422 1.79 24.80 -3.01
C PRO A 422 3.08 25.23 -3.73
N ASP A 423 3.97 24.27 -4.01
CA ASP A 423 5.10 24.49 -4.91
C ASP A 423 4.64 24.61 -6.37
N GLY A 424 5.50 25.21 -7.21
CA GLY A 424 5.31 25.18 -8.65
C GLY A 424 5.65 23.82 -9.28
N ARG A 425 5.58 23.78 -10.62
CA ARG A 425 5.88 22.59 -11.41
C ARG A 425 7.30 22.06 -11.16
N PRO A 426 7.48 20.74 -10.96
CA PRO A 426 8.80 20.13 -10.80
C PRO A 426 9.56 20.05 -12.13
N ASP A 427 10.89 20.02 -12.06
CA ASP A 427 11.77 19.81 -13.22
C ASP A 427 12.92 18.84 -12.88
N LEU A 428 12.61 17.54 -12.81
CA LEU A 428 13.58 16.48 -12.47
C LEU A 428 13.92 15.59 -13.67
N ALA A 429 13.00 15.38 -14.62
CA ALA A 429 13.23 14.42 -15.71
C ALA A 429 14.45 14.77 -16.58
N GLY A 430 14.64 16.06 -16.86
CA GLY A 430 15.74 16.57 -17.68
C GLY A 430 17.09 16.67 -16.97
N LYS A 431 17.13 16.52 -15.64
CA LYS A 431 18.36 16.68 -14.85
C LYS A 431 19.31 15.50 -15.02
N SER A 432 20.61 15.79 -15.00
CA SER A 432 21.67 14.79 -14.91
C SER A 432 21.67 14.09 -13.54
N ALA A 433 22.31 12.92 -13.44
CA ALA A 433 22.43 12.22 -12.16
C ALA A 433 23.14 13.06 -11.09
N SER A 434 24.10 13.91 -11.48
CA SER A 434 24.79 14.80 -10.54
C SER A 434 23.89 15.92 -10.02
N GLU A 435 23.05 16.50 -10.87
CA GLU A 435 22.09 17.54 -10.47
C GLU A 435 21.00 16.97 -9.57
N LEU A 436 20.57 15.74 -9.81
CA LEU A 436 19.54 15.08 -9.01
C LEU A 436 19.94 14.86 -7.54
N ILE A 437 21.23 14.86 -7.21
CA ILE A 437 21.71 14.66 -5.82
C ILE A 437 21.16 15.73 -4.87
N GLU A 438 20.98 16.97 -5.34
CA GLU A 438 20.48 18.07 -4.51
C GLU A 438 19.09 17.80 -3.91
N PHE A 439 18.30 16.95 -4.57
CA PHE A 439 16.94 16.61 -4.17
C PHE A 439 16.84 15.45 -3.19
N LEU A 440 17.94 14.74 -2.90
CA LEU A 440 17.92 13.62 -1.95
C LEU A 440 17.63 14.08 -0.50
N GLY A 441 17.80 15.37 -0.21
CA GLY A 441 17.44 16.00 1.06
C GLY A 441 16.27 16.99 0.97
N HIS A 442 15.48 16.96 -0.11
CA HIS A 442 14.34 17.86 -0.29
C HIS A 442 13.24 17.62 0.77
N PRO A 443 12.52 18.63 1.28
CA PRO A 443 11.48 18.44 2.31
C PRO A 443 10.29 17.57 1.85
N ASN A 444 9.88 17.69 0.58
CA ASN A 444 8.89 16.77 -0.01
C ASN A 444 9.50 15.41 -0.37
N GLY A 445 8.92 14.33 0.17
CA GLY A 445 9.33 12.95 -0.11
C GLY A 445 9.18 12.52 -1.57
N TRP A 446 8.27 13.14 -2.33
CA TRP A 446 8.16 12.90 -3.78
C TRP A 446 9.47 13.23 -4.51
N TYR A 447 10.11 14.36 -4.18
CA TYR A 447 11.37 14.78 -4.81
C TYR A 447 12.50 13.82 -4.44
N ARG A 448 12.61 13.45 -3.15
CA ARG A 448 13.67 12.53 -2.69
C ARG A 448 13.58 11.18 -3.39
N MET A 449 12.39 10.58 -3.39
CA MET A 449 12.14 9.29 -4.04
C MET A 449 12.32 9.35 -5.56
N THR A 450 11.83 10.41 -6.21
CA THR A 450 11.96 10.57 -7.66
C THR A 450 13.42 10.78 -8.07
N ALA A 451 14.17 11.60 -7.34
CA ALA A 451 15.59 11.81 -7.59
C ALA A 451 16.41 10.53 -7.42
N GLN A 452 16.21 9.80 -6.32
CA GLN A 452 16.85 8.49 -6.11
C GLN A 452 16.52 7.53 -7.27
N LYS A 453 15.24 7.38 -7.61
CA LYS A 453 14.78 6.51 -8.72
C LYS A 453 15.46 6.90 -10.04
N LEU A 454 15.47 8.19 -10.39
CA LEU A 454 16.07 8.66 -11.64
C LEU A 454 17.59 8.48 -11.67
N ILE A 455 18.31 8.70 -10.56
CA ILE A 455 19.76 8.42 -10.48
C ILE A 455 20.03 6.93 -10.74
N VAL A 456 19.27 6.05 -10.09
CA VAL A 456 19.41 4.59 -10.25
C VAL A 456 19.10 4.13 -11.67
N LEU A 457 18.07 4.69 -12.31
CA LEU A 457 17.70 4.36 -13.68
C LEU A 457 18.73 4.85 -14.71
N LYS A 458 19.30 6.05 -14.50
CA LYS A 458 20.38 6.60 -15.35
C LYS A 458 21.66 5.75 -15.26
N ASP A 459 21.91 5.14 -14.09
CA ASP A 459 23.06 4.27 -13.78
C ASP A 459 24.42 4.95 -14.05
N ASP A 460 24.50 6.25 -13.78
CA ASP A 460 25.72 7.04 -13.94
C ASP A 460 26.65 6.83 -12.75
N GLN A 461 27.72 6.06 -12.94
CA GLN A 461 28.66 5.72 -11.89
C GLN A 461 29.57 6.89 -11.47
N THR A 462 29.60 7.99 -12.23
CA THR A 462 30.46 9.15 -11.92
C THR A 462 30.05 9.87 -10.64
N VAL A 463 28.80 9.70 -10.20
CA VAL A 463 28.25 10.36 -9.01
C VAL A 463 28.56 9.62 -7.70
N VAL A 464 29.07 8.39 -7.77
CA VAL A 464 29.37 7.54 -6.59
C VAL A 464 30.28 8.23 -5.57
N PRO A 465 31.37 8.92 -5.94
CA PRO A 465 32.21 9.63 -4.97
C PRO A 465 31.45 10.71 -4.19
N VAL A 466 30.58 11.46 -4.88
CA VAL A 466 29.77 12.53 -4.28
C VAL A 466 28.75 11.94 -3.32
N LEU A 467 28.04 10.87 -3.73
CA LEU A 467 27.10 10.16 -2.87
C LEU A 467 27.77 9.55 -1.63
N LYS A 468 28.99 8.99 -1.76
CA LYS A 468 29.75 8.50 -0.60
C LYS A 468 30.12 9.63 0.36
N SER A 469 30.53 10.79 -0.17
CA SER A 469 30.82 11.97 0.66
C SER A 469 29.57 12.42 1.39
N LEU A 470 28.44 12.54 0.68
CA LEU A 470 27.15 12.94 1.25
C LEU A 470 26.68 11.97 2.34
N ALA A 471 26.75 10.67 2.09
CA ALA A 471 26.42 9.65 3.08
C ALA A 471 27.36 9.67 4.28
N LEU A 472 28.63 10.03 4.10
CA LEU A 472 29.60 10.09 5.19
C LEU A 472 29.33 11.27 6.12
N ASP A 473 29.22 12.47 5.56
CA ASP A 473 28.90 13.70 6.28
C ASP A 473 28.32 14.73 5.30
N ASN A 474 27.16 15.28 5.64
CA ASN A 474 26.45 16.30 4.89
C ASN A 474 26.15 17.53 5.76
N THR A 475 26.80 17.65 6.92
CA THR A 475 26.61 18.76 7.85
C THR A 475 27.83 19.67 7.87
N SER A 476 27.64 20.97 7.70
CA SER A 476 28.62 21.97 8.10
C SER A 476 28.15 22.78 9.31
N PHE A 477 29.08 23.48 9.96
CA PHE A 477 28.75 24.40 11.06
C PHE A 477 27.71 25.45 10.63
N PHE A 478 27.80 25.94 9.40
CA PHE A 478 26.87 26.95 8.87
C PHE A 478 25.51 26.35 8.52
N ASP A 479 25.45 25.10 8.06
CA ASP A 479 24.20 24.41 7.76
C ASP A 479 23.33 24.22 9.00
N ARG A 480 23.93 23.89 10.15
CA ARG A 480 23.20 23.74 11.41
C ARG A 480 22.62 25.06 11.93
N ILE A 481 23.13 26.20 11.45
CA ILE A 481 22.70 27.55 11.86
C ILE A 481 21.70 28.14 10.87
N PHE A 482 21.91 27.93 9.57
CA PHE A 482 21.14 28.58 8.50
C PHE A 482 20.14 27.67 7.80
N ASN A 483 20.27 26.34 7.93
CA ASN A 483 19.41 25.33 7.31
C ASN A 483 18.75 24.44 8.38
N GLY A 484 18.19 25.06 9.42
CA GLY A 484 17.60 24.36 10.58
C GLY A 484 16.46 23.40 10.23
N ASP A 485 15.77 23.62 9.10
CA ASP A 485 14.64 22.81 8.65
C ASP A 485 15.07 21.63 7.75
N LYS A 486 16.36 21.52 7.38
CA LYS A 486 16.84 20.42 6.53
C LYS A 486 17.05 19.17 7.38
N ASP A 487 16.42 18.07 6.95
CA ASP A 487 16.65 16.76 7.54
C ASP A 487 17.92 16.11 6.94
N PHE A 488 19.05 16.33 7.60
CA PHE A 488 20.32 15.76 7.16
C PHE A 488 20.37 14.23 7.28
N GLY A 489 19.65 13.65 8.25
CA GLY A 489 19.62 12.21 8.46
C GLY A 489 18.96 11.50 7.29
N ILE A 490 17.81 12.01 6.83
CA ILE A 490 17.12 11.40 5.69
C ILE A 490 17.89 11.55 4.38
N GLU A 491 18.58 12.67 4.17
CA GLU A 491 19.45 12.85 3.00
C GLU A 491 20.56 11.80 2.96
N ARG A 492 21.18 11.48 4.12
CA ARG A 492 22.16 10.39 4.23
C ARG A 492 21.52 9.02 3.95
N VAL A 493 20.29 8.79 4.41
CA VAL A 493 19.54 7.55 4.12
C VAL A 493 19.32 7.39 2.61
N HIS A 494 18.83 8.42 1.92
CA HIS A 494 18.66 8.39 0.47
C HIS A 494 20.00 8.22 -0.27
N ALA A 495 21.08 8.86 0.19
CA ALA A 495 22.41 8.68 -0.40
C ALA A 495 22.88 7.22 -0.31
N LEU A 496 22.70 6.57 0.86
CA LEU A 496 23.03 5.17 1.08
C LEU A 496 22.20 4.22 0.21
N TRP A 497 20.90 4.44 0.09
CA TRP A 497 20.05 3.63 -0.79
C TRP A 497 20.30 3.91 -2.27
N THR A 498 20.65 5.12 -2.66
CA THR A 498 21.07 5.45 -4.03
C THR A 498 22.36 4.71 -4.39
N LEU A 499 23.35 4.67 -3.49
CA LEU A 499 24.56 3.86 -3.65
C LEU A 499 24.23 2.38 -3.83
N GLU A 500 23.33 1.82 -3.01
CA GLU A 500 22.87 0.44 -3.16
C GLU A 500 22.23 0.19 -4.54
N GLY A 501 21.37 1.10 -5.01
CA GLY A 501 20.71 0.99 -6.32
C GLY A 501 21.70 1.04 -7.49
N LEU A 502 22.79 1.79 -7.35
CA LEU A 502 23.92 1.81 -8.29
C LEU A 502 24.83 0.56 -8.19
N GLY A 503 24.57 -0.32 -7.22
CA GLY A 503 25.33 -1.55 -6.99
C GLY A 503 26.53 -1.38 -6.06
N VAL A 504 26.60 -0.28 -5.30
CA VAL A 504 27.72 0.07 -4.42
C VAL A 504 27.30 -0.10 -2.95
N VAL A 505 27.71 -1.21 -2.34
CA VAL A 505 27.55 -1.45 -0.89
C VAL A 505 28.94 -1.44 -0.25
N ASP A 506 29.34 -0.27 0.26
CA ASP A 506 30.69 -0.06 0.80
C ASP A 506 30.76 -0.39 2.29
N LYS A 507 31.47 -1.48 2.62
CA LYS A 507 31.62 -1.94 4.01
C LYS A 507 32.24 -0.89 4.92
N THR A 508 33.28 -0.19 4.48
CA THR A 508 34.02 0.78 5.29
C THR A 508 33.15 2.00 5.60
N LEU A 509 32.34 2.43 4.63
CA LEU A 509 31.33 3.46 4.86
C LEU A 509 30.28 2.98 5.87
N LEU A 510 29.73 1.78 5.67
CA LEU A 510 28.68 1.24 6.55
C LEU A 510 29.15 1.07 8.00
N LEU A 511 30.38 0.58 8.22
CA LEU A 511 30.97 0.48 9.56
C LEU A 511 31.08 1.83 10.28
N GLN A 512 31.26 2.93 9.54
CA GLN A 512 31.22 4.28 10.12
C GLN A 512 29.77 4.70 10.40
N LYS A 513 28.84 4.37 9.49
CA LYS A 513 27.42 4.70 9.62
C LYS A 513 26.67 3.92 10.70
N LEU A 514 27.17 2.76 11.14
CA LEU A 514 26.70 2.12 12.37
C LEU A 514 26.86 3.00 13.61
N LYS A 515 27.69 4.06 13.56
CA LYS A 515 27.93 5.00 14.67
C LYS A 515 27.33 6.39 14.42
N ASP A 516 26.50 6.54 13.39
CA ASP A 516 25.87 7.81 13.04
C ASP A 516 24.97 8.32 14.19
N GLU A 517 24.84 9.63 14.36
CA GLU A 517 23.98 10.21 15.40
C GLU A 517 22.49 9.92 15.13
N ASP A 518 22.10 9.84 13.86
CA ASP A 518 20.72 9.61 13.46
C ASP A 518 20.39 8.10 13.46
N PRO A 519 19.38 7.65 14.23
CA PRO A 519 19.00 6.24 14.27
C PRO A 519 18.55 5.69 12.92
N ARG A 520 17.97 6.51 12.03
CA ARG A 520 17.53 6.09 10.69
C ARG A 520 18.71 5.72 9.80
N VAL A 521 19.83 6.43 9.95
CA VAL A 521 21.08 6.13 9.25
C VAL A 521 21.70 4.84 9.80
N ARG A 522 21.68 4.64 11.12
CA ARG A 522 22.13 3.37 11.74
C ARG A 522 21.28 2.17 11.28
N ILE A 523 19.95 2.29 11.29
CA ILE A 523 19.01 1.30 10.75
C ILE A 523 19.35 0.96 9.29
N THR A 524 19.55 1.98 8.45
CA THR A 524 19.92 1.80 7.05
C THR A 524 21.26 1.09 6.90
N ALA A 525 22.25 1.46 7.73
CA ALA A 525 23.57 0.82 7.72
C ALA A 525 23.51 -0.66 8.12
N ILE A 526 22.67 -1.03 9.09
CA ILE A 526 22.40 -2.43 9.46
C ILE A 526 21.78 -3.17 8.27
N ARG A 527 20.71 -2.62 7.67
CA ARG A 527 19.99 -3.24 6.53
C ARG A 527 20.90 -3.48 5.32
N LEU A 528 21.68 -2.47 4.93
CA LEU A 528 22.65 -2.62 3.83
C LEU A 528 23.79 -3.58 4.20
N GLY A 529 24.16 -3.64 5.48
CA GLY A 529 25.15 -4.56 6.02
C GLY A 529 24.75 -6.04 5.99
N GLU A 530 23.47 -6.36 5.77
CA GLU A 530 22.97 -7.73 5.68
C GLU A 530 23.64 -8.56 4.60
N THR A 531 24.11 -7.91 3.52
CA THR A 531 24.89 -8.60 2.48
C THR A 531 26.13 -9.28 3.07
N PHE A 532 26.78 -8.66 4.08
CA PHE A 532 27.95 -9.23 4.74
C PHE A 532 27.57 -10.32 5.74
N LEU A 533 26.39 -10.21 6.39
CA LEU A 533 25.87 -11.26 7.25
C LEU A 533 25.59 -12.55 6.45
N ARG A 534 24.98 -12.41 5.26
CA ARG A 534 24.70 -13.52 4.35
C ARG A 534 25.97 -14.19 3.83
N SER A 535 27.05 -13.43 3.65
CA SER A 535 28.34 -13.96 3.18
C SER A 535 29.24 -14.50 4.31
N GLY A 536 28.68 -14.78 5.49
CA GLY A 536 29.38 -15.40 6.63
C GLY A 536 29.71 -14.44 7.79
N GLY A 537 29.71 -13.12 7.56
CA GLY A 537 29.61 -12.06 8.57
C GLY A 537 30.69 -11.97 9.64
N SER A 538 31.74 -12.79 9.63
CA SER A 538 32.64 -12.97 10.78
C SER A 538 33.37 -11.70 11.21
N ASP A 539 33.67 -10.80 10.28
CA ASP A 539 34.34 -9.51 10.53
C ASP A 539 33.38 -8.32 10.61
N PHE A 540 32.09 -8.50 10.30
CA PHE A 540 31.06 -7.45 10.42
C PHE A 540 30.33 -7.50 11.76
N ILE A 541 30.01 -8.70 12.23
CA ILE A 541 29.26 -8.95 13.47
C ILE A 541 29.87 -8.25 14.72
N PRO A 542 31.20 -8.24 14.93
CA PRO A 542 31.78 -7.54 16.09
C PRO A 542 31.43 -6.05 16.14
N HIS A 543 31.19 -5.41 14.99
CA HIS A 543 30.80 -4.01 14.91
C HIS A 543 29.32 -3.75 15.20
N LEU A 544 28.49 -4.79 15.16
CA LEU A 544 27.07 -4.70 15.53
C LEU A 544 26.86 -4.80 17.04
N LYS A 545 27.80 -5.41 17.78
CA LYS A 545 27.68 -5.62 19.23
C LYS A 545 27.34 -4.36 20.03
N PRO A 546 27.97 -3.19 19.80
CA PRO A 546 27.62 -1.97 20.54
C PRO A 546 26.14 -1.56 20.41
N LEU A 547 25.49 -1.92 19.29
CA LEU A 547 24.10 -1.55 18.99
C LEU A 547 23.06 -2.35 19.79
N VAL A 548 23.48 -3.41 20.49
CA VAL A 548 22.62 -4.08 21.52
C VAL A 548 22.28 -3.10 22.65
N ALA A 549 23.09 -2.06 22.85
CA ALA A 549 22.83 -1.00 23.81
C ALA A 549 22.46 0.34 23.19
N ASP A 550 21.98 0.33 21.94
CA ASP A 550 21.50 1.55 21.27
C ASP A 550 20.35 2.20 22.06
N THR A 551 20.26 3.53 22.01
CA THR A 551 19.23 4.31 22.69
C THR A 551 17.89 4.26 21.94
N SER A 552 17.90 3.99 20.64
CA SER A 552 16.70 3.78 19.83
C SER A 552 16.32 2.30 19.84
N ILE A 553 15.09 2.01 20.29
CA ILE A 553 14.53 0.66 20.24
C ILE A 553 14.39 0.17 18.81
N GLU A 554 14.13 1.05 17.85
CA GLU A 554 14.03 0.75 16.44
C GLU A 554 15.36 0.25 15.86
N VAL A 555 16.49 0.81 16.32
CA VAL A 555 17.83 0.31 15.95
C VAL A 555 18.06 -1.09 16.53
N VAL A 556 17.73 -1.31 17.80
CA VAL A 556 17.84 -2.64 18.45
C VAL A 556 16.95 -3.67 17.75
N ASN A 557 15.72 -3.28 17.40
CA ASN A 557 14.78 -4.11 16.69
C ASN A 557 15.29 -4.48 15.29
N GLN A 558 15.78 -3.49 14.54
CA GLN A 558 16.37 -3.72 13.22
C GLN A 558 17.59 -4.64 13.32
N LEU A 559 18.43 -4.48 14.34
CA LEU A 559 19.56 -5.37 14.59
C LEU A 559 19.08 -6.82 14.78
N ALA A 560 18.09 -7.04 15.65
CA ALA A 560 17.52 -8.36 15.88
C ALA A 560 17.00 -8.99 14.58
N LEU A 561 16.22 -8.23 13.79
CA LEU A 561 15.70 -8.68 12.49
C LEU A 561 16.80 -9.08 11.51
N SER A 562 17.89 -8.30 11.45
CA SER A 562 18.96 -8.48 10.45
C SER A 562 19.87 -9.65 10.78
N LEU A 563 20.07 -9.95 12.09
CA LEU A 563 20.91 -11.05 12.55
C LEU A 563 20.43 -12.44 12.08
N ARG A 564 19.16 -12.58 11.68
CA ARG A 564 18.62 -13.81 11.06
C ARG A 564 19.41 -14.30 9.84
N TYR A 565 20.08 -13.38 9.14
CA TYR A 565 20.81 -13.70 7.92
C TYR A 565 22.21 -14.27 8.18
N SER A 566 22.67 -14.29 9.43
CA SER A 566 23.89 -14.99 9.83
C SER A 566 23.55 -16.27 10.59
N ARG A 567 24.23 -17.37 10.22
CA ARG A 567 24.13 -18.64 10.95
C ARG A 567 25.19 -18.80 12.05
N SER A 568 26.13 -17.87 12.16
CA SER A 568 27.26 -17.97 13.11
C SER A 568 26.81 -18.01 14.58
N GLU A 569 27.64 -18.62 15.42
CA GLU A 569 27.45 -18.62 16.88
C GLU A 569 27.41 -17.20 17.43
N ALA A 570 28.33 -16.33 16.99
CA ALA A 570 28.37 -14.92 17.39
C ALA A 570 27.06 -14.16 17.10
N ALA A 571 26.35 -14.47 16.02
CA ALA A 571 25.05 -13.85 15.74
C ALA A 571 23.95 -14.37 16.70
N THR A 572 24.00 -15.66 17.04
CA THR A 572 23.09 -16.26 18.04
C THR A 572 23.37 -15.73 19.45
N ASP A 573 24.63 -15.53 19.82
CA ASP A 573 25.02 -14.94 21.10
C ASP A 573 24.48 -13.51 21.22
N LEU A 574 24.61 -12.70 20.15
CA LEU A 574 24.04 -11.35 20.11
C LEU A 574 22.51 -11.35 20.22
N LEU A 575 21.82 -12.24 19.51
CA LEU A 575 20.37 -12.39 19.64
C LEU A 575 19.96 -12.75 21.08
N SER A 576 20.74 -13.62 21.74
CA SER A 576 20.49 -14.03 23.13
C SER A 576 20.77 -12.89 24.13
N GLU A 577 21.78 -12.05 23.84
CA GLU A 577 22.08 -10.84 24.63
C GLU A 577 20.94 -9.81 24.49
N ILE A 578 20.42 -9.60 23.27
CA ILE A 578 19.26 -8.74 23.01
C ILE A 578 18.03 -9.30 23.76
N ASP A 579 17.76 -10.59 23.66
CA ASP A 579 16.64 -11.25 24.36
C ASP A 579 16.69 -10.99 25.86
N SER A 580 17.85 -11.26 26.47
CA SER A 580 18.04 -11.12 27.93
C SER A 580 17.76 -9.69 28.41
N LYS A 581 18.04 -8.68 27.58
CA LYS A 581 17.85 -7.27 27.91
C LYS A 581 16.45 -6.73 27.56
N TYR A 582 15.83 -7.24 26.50
CA TYR A 582 14.61 -6.69 25.92
C TYR A 582 13.43 -7.69 25.84
N GLN A 583 13.49 -8.82 26.55
CA GLN A 583 12.41 -9.83 26.59
C GLN A 583 11.02 -9.28 26.95
N GLN A 584 10.95 -8.13 27.64
CA GLN A 584 9.68 -7.48 27.99
C GLN A 584 9.20 -6.46 26.94
N ASN A 585 10.03 -6.11 25.97
CA ASN A 585 9.64 -5.28 24.84
C ASN A 585 9.02 -6.18 23.76
N GLU A 586 7.71 -6.05 23.54
CA GLU A 586 6.93 -6.88 22.61
C GLU A 586 7.55 -6.98 21.21
N ILE A 587 7.99 -5.84 20.66
CA ILE A 587 8.48 -5.74 19.28
C ILE A 587 9.86 -6.37 19.13
N VAL A 588 10.79 -6.06 20.04
CA VAL A 588 12.15 -6.63 20.02
C VAL A 588 12.11 -8.13 20.30
N ALA A 589 11.32 -8.57 21.28
CA ALA A 589 11.18 -9.99 21.61
C ALA A 589 10.62 -10.80 20.43
N HIS A 590 9.63 -10.25 19.70
CA HIS A 590 9.14 -10.85 18.47
C HIS A 590 10.27 -11.03 17.43
N SER A 591 11.01 -9.95 17.14
CA SER A 591 12.09 -9.98 16.17
C SER A 591 13.21 -10.95 16.52
N VAL A 592 13.57 -11.06 17.80
CA VAL A 592 14.54 -12.05 18.30
C VAL A 592 14.01 -13.46 18.08
N MET A 593 12.79 -13.75 18.54
CA MET A 593 12.16 -15.06 18.39
C MET A 593 12.12 -15.49 16.92
N GLU A 594 11.65 -14.64 16.02
CA GLU A 594 11.59 -14.97 14.59
C GLU A 594 12.98 -15.15 13.98
N SER A 595 13.99 -14.41 14.46
CA SER A 595 15.36 -14.52 13.94
C SER A 595 16.12 -15.73 14.48
N LEU A 596 15.71 -16.29 15.62
CA LEU A 596 16.25 -17.53 16.17
C LEU A 596 15.70 -18.79 15.48
N LYS A 597 14.54 -18.73 14.80
CA LYS A 597 13.93 -19.84 14.03
C LYS A 597 14.69 -20.22 12.74
N LYS A 598 16.03 -20.15 12.75
CA LYS A 598 16.91 -20.38 11.57
C LYS A 598 16.35 -21.48 10.65
N ASP A 599 15.99 -21.12 9.41
CA ASP A 599 15.48 -22.01 8.35
C ASP A 599 14.04 -22.59 8.49
N ASP A 600 13.12 -21.93 9.21
CA ASP A 600 11.73 -22.40 9.39
C ASP A 600 10.71 -21.85 8.35
N SER A 601 11.07 -21.80 7.07
CA SER A 601 10.12 -21.29 6.06
C SER A 601 8.89 -22.20 5.97
N ARG A 602 7.70 -21.59 5.87
CA ARG A 602 6.42 -22.32 5.72
C ARG A 602 6.46 -23.25 4.52
N LEU A 603 7.16 -22.86 3.46
CA LEU A 603 7.35 -23.65 2.26
C LEU A 603 8.16 -24.93 2.54
N GLU A 604 9.24 -24.85 3.31
CA GLU A 604 10.01 -26.04 3.68
C GLU A 604 9.22 -26.98 4.60
N GLN A 605 8.49 -26.45 5.58
CA GLN A 605 7.57 -27.25 6.40
C GLN A 605 6.51 -27.97 5.55
N LEU A 606 5.94 -27.27 4.56
CA LEU A 606 4.97 -27.86 3.63
C LEU A 606 5.63 -28.97 2.80
N LYS A 607 6.83 -28.74 2.24
CA LYS A 607 7.60 -29.74 1.48
C LYS A 607 7.85 -31.00 2.32
N LEU A 608 8.21 -30.85 3.60
CA LEU A 608 8.39 -31.96 4.53
C LEU A 608 7.07 -32.70 4.79
N ARG A 609 5.97 -31.98 5.02
CA ARG A 609 4.64 -32.57 5.23
C ARG A 609 4.18 -33.43 4.05
N ILE A 610 4.41 -32.96 2.83
CA ILE A 610 3.97 -33.64 1.60
C ILE A 610 5.02 -34.60 1.04
N ALA A 611 6.15 -34.80 1.73
CA ALA A 611 7.30 -35.56 1.21
C ALA A 611 6.94 -36.99 0.76
N LYS A 612 5.93 -37.61 1.37
CA LYS A 612 5.47 -38.98 1.04
C LYS A 612 4.36 -39.04 -0.01
N ARG A 613 3.82 -37.90 -0.47
CA ARG A 613 2.74 -37.84 -1.48
C ARG A 613 3.28 -38.07 -2.90
N SER A 614 2.38 -38.35 -3.85
CA SER A 614 2.76 -38.54 -5.26
C SER A 614 3.34 -37.25 -5.86
N LEU A 615 4.10 -37.35 -6.96
CA LEU A 615 4.66 -36.17 -7.64
C LEU A 615 3.56 -35.22 -8.15
N GLY A 616 2.43 -35.78 -8.61
CA GLY A 616 1.27 -34.99 -9.04
C GLY A 616 0.67 -34.18 -7.89
N ASP A 617 0.44 -34.84 -6.74
CA ASP A 617 -0.11 -34.18 -5.55
C ASP A 617 0.85 -33.10 -5.03
N LYS A 618 2.15 -33.41 -4.98
CA LYS A 618 3.17 -32.43 -4.56
C LYS A 618 3.11 -31.17 -5.41
N ARG A 619 3.06 -31.34 -6.74
CA ARG A 619 3.00 -30.20 -7.67
C ARG A 619 1.72 -29.38 -7.48
N SER A 620 0.57 -30.06 -7.35
CA SER A 620 -0.73 -29.42 -7.14
C SER A 620 -0.79 -28.66 -5.80
N ILE A 621 -0.32 -29.28 -4.72
CA ILE A 621 -0.27 -28.68 -3.38
C ILE A 621 0.67 -27.47 -3.34
N LEU A 622 1.84 -27.55 -3.97
CA LEU A 622 2.77 -26.41 -4.03
C LEU A 622 2.22 -25.25 -4.87
N GLY A 623 1.55 -25.53 -6.00
CA GLY A 623 0.83 -24.49 -6.76
C GLY A 623 -0.32 -23.86 -5.96
N GLY A 624 -1.00 -24.67 -5.14
CA GLY A 624 -2.06 -24.21 -4.25
C GLY A 624 -1.56 -23.34 -3.10
N TYR A 625 -0.38 -23.62 -2.58
CA TYR A 625 0.26 -22.81 -1.52
C TYR A 625 0.52 -21.38 -2.00
N ASP A 626 1.09 -21.22 -3.20
CA ASP A 626 1.33 -19.89 -3.77
C ASP A 626 0.01 -19.14 -4.00
N THR A 627 -1.00 -19.84 -4.53
CA THR A 627 -2.34 -19.28 -4.74
C THR A 627 -2.99 -18.83 -3.44
N TYR A 628 -2.93 -19.67 -2.40
CA TYR A 628 -3.52 -19.37 -1.09
C TYR A 628 -2.90 -18.11 -0.47
N LYS A 629 -1.56 -18.03 -0.48
CA LYS A 629 -0.80 -16.87 0.03
C LYS A 629 -1.10 -15.58 -0.72
N GLN A 630 -1.55 -15.69 -1.97
CA GLN A 630 -1.82 -14.53 -2.81
C GLN A 630 -3.26 -14.03 -2.72
N LEU A 631 -4.22 -14.83 -2.24
CA LEU A 631 -5.63 -14.48 -2.41
C LEU A 631 -6.51 -14.87 -1.23
N CYS A 632 -6.36 -16.10 -0.74
CA CYS A 632 -7.21 -16.63 0.33
C CYS A 632 -6.77 -16.15 1.71
N ILE A 633 -5.48 -15.83 1.88
CA ILE A 633 -4.86 -15.46 3.15
C ILE A 633 -5.51 -14.24 3.83
N THR A 634 -6.04 -13.27 3.05
CA THR A 634 -6.59 -12.03 3.60
C THR A 634 -7.82 -12.30 4.48
N CYS A 635 -8.62 -13.31 4.14
CA CYS A 635 -9.83 -13.67 4.87
C CYS A 635 -9.62 -14.90 5.78
N HIS A 636 -8.84 -15.90 5.32
CA HIS A 636 -8.67 -17.17 6.05
C HIS A 636 -7.41 -17.24 6.93
N GLY A 637 -6.53 -16.23 6.85
CA GLY A 637 -5.32 -16.12 7.65
C GLY A 637 -4.19 -17.06 7.19
N PRO A 638 -2.95 -16.82 7.62
CA PRO A 638 -1.79 -17.62 7.22
C PRO A 638 -1.77 -19.04 7.82
N ASP A 639 -2.60 -19.30 8.83
CA ASP A 639 -2.71 -20.60 9.52
C ASP A 639 -4.05 -21.31 9.28
N LEU A 640 -4.85 -20.82 8.33
CA LEU A 640 -6.14 -21.37 7.92
C LEU A 640 -7.22 -21.34 9.02
N LYS A 641 -7.03 -20.57 10.10
CA LYS A 641 -7.99 -20.50 11.21
C LYS A 641 -9.05 -19.40 11.05
N GLY A 642 -9.01 -18.65 9.95
CA GLY A 642 -9.83 -17.46 9.77
C GLY A 642 -9.15 -16.22 10.36
N VAL A 643 -9.49 -15.06 9.81
CA VAL A 643 -9.12 -13.77 10.40
C VAL A 643 -10.30 -13.25 11.20
N THR A 644 -10.06 -13.01 12.49
CA THR A 644 -10.95 -12.24 13.36
C THR A 644 -10.31 -10.87 13.53
N PRO A 645 -10.83 -9.81 12.88
CA PRO A 645 -10.34 -8.46 13.09
C PRO A 645 -10.53 -8.03 14.54
N GLU A 646 -9.92 -6.90 14.92
CA GLU A 646 -10.02 -6.37 16.29
C GLU A 646 -11.47 -6.03 16.70
N ASN A 647 -12.40 -5.90 15.73
CA ASN A 647 -13.85 -5.75 15.96
C ASN A 647 -14.56 -7.05 16.40
N GLY A 648 -13.87 -8.19 16.47
CA GLY A 648 -14.41 -9.47 16.96
C GLY A 648 -15.32 -10.22 15.99
N LEU A 649 -15.63 -9.67 14.81
CA LEU A 649 -16.48 -10.33 13.81
C LEU A 649 -15.65 -11.21 12.88
N ALA A 650 -15.77 -12.53 13.02
CA ALA A 650 -15.08 -13.46 12.12
C ALA A 650 -15.52 -13.24 10.67
N ILE A 651 -14.56 -12.92 9.79
CA ILE A 651 -14.84 -12.60 8.38
C ILE A 651 -15.14 -13.88 7.59
N ALA A 652 -14.36 -14.93 7.87
CA ALA A 652 -14.46 -16.21 7.21
C ALA A 652 -14.24 -17.35 8.22
N PRO A 653 -14.83 -18.54 8.00
CA PRO A 653 -14.69 -19.67 8.90
C PRO A 653 -13.26 -20.24 8.88
N PRO A 654 -12.84 -20.95 9.95
CA PRO A 654 -11.64 -21.75 9.92
C PRO A 654 -11.74 -22.84 8.85
N LEU A 655 -10.71 -22.94 8.02
CA LEU A 655 -10.52 -24.04 7.07
C LEU A 655 -9.76 -25.21 7.72
N LEU A 656 -8.94 -24.92 8.73
CA LEU A 656 -8.27 -25.94 9.53
C LEU A 656 -9.28 -26.67 10.44
N GLY A 657 -9.29 -27.99 10.39
CA GLY A 657 -10.24 -28.87 11.09
C GLY A 657 -11.64 -28.93 10.48
N SER A 658 -11.90 -28.24 9.37
CA SER A 658 -13.25 -28.13 8.78
C SER A 658 -13.72 -29.45 8.15
N PRO A 659 -14.87 -30.02 8.56
CA PRO A 659 -15.46 -31.20 7.92
C PRO A 659 -15.75 -31.03 6.43
N ARG A 660 -15.99 -29.80 5.98
CA ARG A 660 -16.19 -29.49 4.54
C ARG A 660 -14.89 -29.59 3.75
N VAL A 661 -13.76 -29.27 4.39
CA VAL A 661 -12.44 -29.40 3.76
C VAL A 661 -12.02 -30.86 3.67
N THR A 662 -12.21 -31.63 4.75
CA THR A 662 -11.79 -33.04 4.81
C THR A 662 -12.79 -34.01 4.17
N GLY A 663 -14.05 -33.59 4.01
CA GLY A 663 -15.14 -34.34 3.39
C GLY A 663 -15.09 -34.37 1.86
N ASP A 664 -16.26 -34.25 1.23
CA ASP A 664 -16.48 -34.43 -0.20
C ASP A 664 -15.81 -33.31 -1.05
N PRO A 665 -14.81 -33.66 -1.89
CA PRO A 665 -14.16 -32.69 -2.76
C PRO A 665 -15.09 -32.06 -3.81
N ASP A 666 -16.20 -32.70 -4.18
CA ASP A 666 -17.18 -32.13 -5.12
C ASP A 666 -17.89 -30.91 -4.50
N LYS A 667 -18.46 -31.08 -3.31
CA LYS A 667 -19.10 -29.98 -2.55
C LYS A 667 -18.12 -28.84 -2.25
N LEU A 668 -16.88 -29.19 -1.90
CA LEU A 668 -15.82 -28.19 -1.70
C LEU A 668 -15.49 -27.43 -3.00
N SER A 669 -15.51 -28.13 -4.16
CA SER A 669 -15.31 -27.51 -5.46
C SER A 669 -16.45 -26.56 -5.81
N LYS A 670 -17.71 -26.95 -5.57
CA LYS A 670 -18.91 -26.11 -5.77
C LYS A 670 -18.86 -24.83 -4.92
N ILE A 671 -18.45 -24.94 -3.66
CA ILE A 671 -18.23 -23.79 -2.77
C ILE A 671 -17.22 -22.80 -3.38
N LEU A 672 -16.04 -23.28 -3.83
CA LEU A 672 -15.03 -22.37 -4.37
C LEU A 672 -15.42 -21.80 -5.75
N LEU A 673 -16.14 -22.57 -6.57
CA LEU A 673 -16.65 -22.13 -7.87
C LEU A 673 -17.70 -21.03 -7.71
N ASN A 674 -18.80 -21.26 -7.01
CA ASN A 674 -19.93 -20.31 -6.98
C ASN A 674 -19.93 -19.37 -5.76
N GLY A 675 -19.10 -19.64 -4.76
CA GLY A 675 -19.07 -18.95 -3.47
C GLY A 675 -20.10 -19.50 -2.49
N LEU A 676 -20.13 -18.95 -1.27
CA LEU A 676 -20.95 -19.41 -0.15
C LEU A 676 -21.52 -18.23 0.65
N ILE A 677 -22.79 -18.30 1.02
CA ILE A 677 -23.50 -17.33 1.84
C ILE A 677 -24.34 -18.02 2.93
N GLY A 678 -24.58 -17.30 4.03
CA GLY A 678 -25.43 -17.75 5.12
C GLY A 678 -24.64 -18.40 6.27
N PRO A 679 -25.35 -18.97 7.26
CA PRO A 679 -24.72 -19.49 8.46
C PRO A 679 -23.93 -20.78 8.20
N ILE A 680 -22.78 -20.89 8.84
CA ILE A 680 -21.89 -22.06 8.83
C ILE A 680 -21.75 -22.56 10.27
N ASP A 681 -22.18 -23.79 10.51
CA ASP A 681 -22.21 -24.42 11.85
C ASP A 681 -22.89 -23.53 12.91
N GLY A 682 -23.97 -22.83 12.52
CA GLY A 682 -24.74 -21.94 13.40
C GLY A 682 -24.16 -20.54 13.60
N GLN A 683 -23.04 -20.21 12.93
CA GLN A 683 -22.42 -18.89 12.98
C GLN A 683 -22.51 -18.18 11.62
N GLU A 684 -22.86 -16.90 11.65
CA GLU A 684 -22.87 -16.02 10.48
C GLU A 684 -21.46 -15.51 10.15
N TYR A 685 -21.10 -15.53 8.87
CA TYR A 685 -19.83 -15.03 8.34
C TYR A 685 -20.07 -13.97 7.25
N GLY A 686 -18.98 -13.44 6.68
CA GLY A 686 -19.04 -12.71 5.41
C GLY A 686 -19.44 -13.64 4.25
N ILE A 687 -19.70 -13.06 3.08
CA ILE A 687 -19.91 -13.85 1.87
C ILE A 687 -18.55 -14.33 1.35
N MET A 688 -18.44 -15.60 1.01
CA MET A 688 -17.31 -16.12 0.24
C MET A 688 -17.58 -15.88 -1.25
N THR A 689 -16.71 -15.08 -1.90
CA THR A 689 -16.85 -14.75 -3.32
C THR A 689 -16.55 -15.95 -4.24
N SER A 690 -17.12 -15.90 -5.44
CA SER A 690 -16.94 -16.91 -6.48
C SER A 690 -15.55 -16.84 -7.12
N TYR A 691 -14.96 -18.00 -7.40
CA TYR A 691 -13.71 -18.13 -8.18
C TYR A 691 -13.91 -18.90 -9.49
N LYS A 692 -15.16 -19.01 -9.99
CA LYS A 692 -15.55 -19.69 -11.25
C LYS A 692 -14.72 -19.23 -12.46
N SER A 693 -14.19 -18.01 -12.47
CA SER A 693 -13.36 -17.50 -13.58
C SER A 693 -11.96 -18.10 -13.66
N ASN A 694 -11.45 -18.78 -12.62
CA ASN A 694 -10.18 -19.51 -12.69
C ASN A 694 -10.38 -20.89 -13.32
N ASP A 695 -9.31 -21.47 -13.89
CA ASP A 695 -9.38 -22.79 -14.52
C ASP A 695 -9.50 -23.95 -13.50
N ASP A 696 -9.82 -25.15 -14.00
CA ASP A 696 -10.01 -26.35 -13.17
C ASP A 696 -8.76 -26.70 -12.35
N GLN A 697 -7.57 -26.48 -12.91
CA GLN A 697 -6.31 -26.83 -12.25
C GLN A 697 -6.01 -25.87 -11.11
N TRP A 698 -6.23 -24.57 -11.31
CA TRP A 698 -6.07 -23.54 -10.29
C TRP A 698 -6.96 -23.83 -9.07
N ILE A 699 -8.24 -24.12 -9.31
CA ILE A 699 -9.22 -24.48 -8.26
C ILE A 699 -8.78 -25.78 -7.55
N THR A 700 -8.32 -26.77 -8.31
CA THR A 700 -7.81 -28.03 -7.74
C THR A 700 -6.60 -27.81 -6.85
N ASP A 701 -5.65 -26.99 -7.29
CA ASP A 701 -4.38 -26.75 -6.61
C ASP A 701 -4.61 -26.10 -5.25
N VAL A 702 -5.39 -25.02 -5.18
CA VAL A 702 -5.68 -24.33 -3.91
C VAL A 702 -6.47 -25.24 -2.94
N LEU A 703 -7.44 -26.01 -3.44
CA LEU A 703 -8.18 -26.96 -2.62
C LEU A 703 -7.30 -28.11 -2.12
N ASN A 704 -6.39 -28.61 -2.96
CA ASN A 704 -5.43 -29.64 -2.56
C ASN A 704 -4.44 -29.13 -1.50
N TYR A 705 -4.01 -27.86 -1.58
CA TYR A 705 -3.23 -27.24 -0.52
C TYR A 705 -4.01 -27.19 0.81
N ILE A 706 -5.23 -26.65 0.79
CA ILE A 706 -6.08 -26.53 1.98
C ILE A 706 -6.35 -27.93 2.59
N ARG A 707 -6.59 -28.95 1.75
CA ARG A 707 -6.74 -30.35 2.17
C ARG A 707 -5.45 -30.93 2.75
N ALA A 708 -4.30 -30.67 2.14
CA ALA A 708 -3.01 -31.12 2.66
C ALA A 708 -2.68 -30.51 4.03
N MET A 709 -3.10 -29.28 4.29
CA MET A 709 -2.98 -28.65 5.61
C MET A 709 -3.86 -29.30 6.69
N ASN A 710 -4.86 -30.07 6.27
CA ASN A 710 -5.79 -30.85 7.09
C ASN A 710 -5.48 -32.36 7.07
N ASP A 711 -4.30 -32.75 6.59
CA ASP A 711 -3.90 -34.15 6.40
C ASP A 711 -4.87 -34.98 5.53
N ALA A 712 -5.69 -34.32 4.70
CA ALA A 712 -6.62 -34.96 3.78
C ALA A 712 -5.96 -35.25 2.42
N ASP A 713 -6.49 -36.25 1.73
CA ASP A 713 -6.00 -36.67 0.42
C ASP A 713 -6.25 -35.62 -0.66
N ALA A 714 -5.29 -35.48 -1.58
CA ALA A 714 -5.46 -34.67 -2.77
C ALA A 714 -6.43 -35.35 -3.77
N PHE A 715 -7.04 -34.57 -4.64
CA PHE A 715 -7.96 -35.05 -5.67
C PHE A 715 -7.60 -34.52 -7.06
N ASN A 716 -8.17 -35.15 -8.08
CA ASN A 716 -7.90 -34.83 -9.48
C ASN A 716 -8.82 -33.70 -9.98
N LYS A 717 -8.31 -32.84 -10.88
CA LYS A 717 -9.07 -31.76 -11.50
C LYS A 717 -10.37 -32.15 -12.20
N LYS A 718 -10.55 -33.44 -12.54
CA LYS A 718 -11.81 -33.97 -13.05
C LYS A 718 -12.97 -33.74 -12.08
N VAL A 719 -12.74 -33.73 -10.77
CA VAL A 719 -13.79 -33.43 -9.77
C VAL A 719 -14.25 -31.98 -9.94
N VAL A 720 -13.32 -31.03 -9.97
CA VAL A 720 -13.66 -29.61 -10.23
C VAL A 720 -14.38 -29.45 -11.57
N ARG A 721 -13.92 -30.15 -12.61
CA ARG A 721 -14.55 -30.10 -13.92
C ARG A 721 -16.00 -30.56 -13.89
N ASN A 722 -16.28 -31.66 -13.20
CA ASN A 722 -17.64 -32.18 -13.07
C ASN A 722 -18.51 -31.19 -12.28
N ALA A 723 -18.03 -30.72 -11.13
CA ALA A 723 -18.71 -29.68 -10.34
C ALA A 723 -19.01 -28.43 -11.19
N ARG A 724 -18.07 -28.00 -12.04
CA ARG A 724 -18.26 -26.86 -12.94
C ARG A 724 -19.34 -27.11 -13.99
N ILE A 725 -19.40 -28.31 -14.57
CA ILE A 725 -20.45 -28.68 -15.53
C ILE A 725 -21.82 -28.72 -14.83
N GLU A 726 -21.89 -29.30 -13.64
CA GLU A 726 -23.12 -29.36 -12.83
C GLU A 726 -23.62 -27.98 -12.40
N THR A 727 -22.74 -27.00 -12.33
CA THR A 727 -23.03 -25.63 -11.86
C THR A 727 -22.84 -24.57 -12.95
N GLU A 728 -22.84 -24.98 -14.22
CA GLU A 728 -22.54 -24.09 -15.36
C GLU A 728 -23.52 -22.91 -15.41
N ASP A 729 -24.81 -23.18 -15.22
CA ASP A 729 -25.87 -22.16 -15.24
C ASP A 729 -26.09 -21.47 -13.88
N ARG A 730 -25.36 -21.89 -12.83
CA ARG A 730 -25.51 -21.31 -11.49
C ARG A 730 -24.68 -20.04 -11.36
N GLU A 731 -25.38 -18.93 -11.13
CA GLU A 731 -24.81 -17.61 -10.85
C GLU A 731 -24.99 -17.18 -9.39
N ASP A 732 -25.76 -17.91 -8.58
CA ASP A 732 -25.98 -17.60 -7.16
C ASP A 732 -25.01 -18.32 -6.23
N PHE A 733 -24.75 -17.73 -5.06
CA PHE A 733 -23.96 -18.35 -3.99
C PHE A 733 -24.65 -19.61 -3.47
N TRP A 734 -23.87 -20.58 -3.01
CA TRP A 734 -24.42 -21.71 -2.26
C TRP A 734 -24.82 -21.28 -0.84
N THR A 735 -25.85 -21.92 -0.31
CA THR A 735 -26.06 -22.06 1.13
C THR A 735 -25.64 -23.48 1.56
N LEU A 736 -25.33 -23.67 2.85
CA LEU A 736 -25.03 -25.01 3.35
C LEU A 736 -26.24 -25.95 3.28
N GLU A 737 -27.47 -25.41 3.33
CA GLU A 737 -28.70 -26.19 3.22
C GLU A 737 -28.83 -26.80 1.82
N GLU A 738 -28.64 -25.99 0.76
CA GLU A 738 -28.66 -26.48 -0.62
C GLU A 738 -27.60 -27.57 -0.86
N LEU A 739 -26.37 -27.35 -0.38
CA LEU A 739 -25.27 -28.30 -0.51
C LEU A 739 -25.48 -29.59 0.30
N ALA A 740 -26.36 -29.59 1.31
CA ALA A 740 -26.70 -30.80 2.06
C ALA A 740 -27.74 -31.67 1.32
N THR A 741 -28.53 -31.05 0.43
CA THR A 741 -29.61 -31.71 -0.32
C THR A 741 -29.23 -32.18 -1.72
N GLU A 742 -28.12 -31.68 -2.28
CA GLU A 742 -27.40 -32.29 -3.41
C GLU A 742 -26.51 -33.45 -2.95
#